data_AF-A0A2N9HE01-F1
#
_entry.id   AF-A0A2N9HE01-F1
#
_cell.length_a   1.000
_cell.length_b   1.000
_cell.length_c   1.000
_cell.angle_alpha   90.00
_cell.angle_beta   90.00
_cell.angle_gamma   90.00
#
_symmetry.space_group_name_H-M   'P 1'
#
loop_
_entity.id
_entity.type
_entity.pdbx_description
1 polymer ?
#
loop_
_entity_poly.entity_id
_entity_poly.type
_entity_poly.pdbx_seq_one_letter_code
_entity_poly.pdbx_strand_id
1 'polypeptide(L)'
;MAFVTPKTASDPSSSSSSALARWEYDVFLSFRGEDTRKNFTDHLYAALDQRGIRTFRDDEKLEKGKPISPKLLNAIQVSRFAVIVLSRNYASSSWCLDELVKIVECTEETGLIALPVFYHVNPSDVRKQKGTFAEAFAEHEGHIKNKEKVQTWKYALTQVANLSGWDLQDEQESTIIEEIVGKILSELNSTYSSFHQDLVGINSRVEEMKNLYSGTGLNDVRFIGIWGMGGIGKTTIAQVLYDRIRYHFDGSCFLSNIREKSGNGGLVPLQKQLLSDILIESNIAISNVQWGINVIRNRLCHKKVIVVLDDVDQPEQLEALAGDRGWFGRGSIIIITTRDQHLLIRNEVTEEETYKAKKFNDDEALKLFSRKAFKQDYPAEGYEVLSKKVIYYAKGLPLALEVLGSFLFHRKPDAWESALEPGQRSRLWRSEHVLHVLKHSTGTEKVESISLSSPSKGEEHLNVEAFSKMKNLRLLKISNVQLPHGLNYLSNELRFLNWDGYPLESMPTSFQPYKLVELIMPHSRIKQLWDGIGSSEWLKLINLSNSKNLIMTPDFTRVPNLEILILQGCTRMSKIHASLGDLKRLILLDLNGCIGLKSLPYKISLESLEIFVLSGCSRLKKFPEIVGNMLRLSKLYLDGTAIKELPLSVERLTGLTLLNLRDCKNFSSLPSGICNLTSLKTLTLSCCSKLDELPEYLGNIEGLEELDVSGTAIKELPLSVECLTGLTLLNLRDCKNFSSLPSGICNLMSLKTLTLSCCSKLDELPEHLGNVEGLEELDVSRTAIRELPSSIVHLKNLTALSLRGCEGLSSKSSNKLLPFPCNSKSRYHELDMAFSISFEVFDQAGSKLLQSSGNLQGYWLKLEALPDPLELKFGFKPMFDLLNCFKLVENQGYGDMFLTMLRSYHQERYCEHPKSLSYGFGIVIPGSKIPKWYSHQSVGTSVNLQVPSYLCNKMGITFCAVFVLHQHHPPDQLDDLHPPHKLTHLLWWTFSANGHDCQTSTIFPFNEDSGKVESHHLWLYYLPPKFFKMNWNKGWDTISANGFSQIEIKFYTRGPGLEVKKCGIGVVYKQDIEDISQTNELEFFTVDDCNNFVVAVEGSEIESSHVDHDRDGPSGEHRSNETQHRNIIDRLMLCLGIWIENFCTR
;
A
#
# COMPACT_ATOMS: atom_id res chain seq x y z
N MET A 1 -77.79 -18.02 -37.78
CA MET A 1 -76.62 -17.99 -38.70
C MET A 1 -75.56 -18.90 -38.13
N ALA A 2 -74.95 -19.71 -39.00
CA ALA A 2 -74.04 -20.79 -38.65
C ALA A 2 -72.56 -20.34 -38.62
N PHE A 3 -71.72 -21.17 -37.95
CA PHE A 3 -70.24 -21.25 -37.92
C PHE A 3 -69.51 -20.08 -37.21
N VAL A 4 -68.63 -20.29 -36.21
CA VAL A 4 -67.36 -21.06 -36.23
C VAL A 4 -66.99 -21.65 -34.84
N THR A 5 -66.23 -22.76 -34.90
CA THR A 5 -65.61 -23.68 -33.91
C THR A 5 -64.56 -23.09 -32.93
N PRO A 6 -64.06 -23.87 -31.93
CA PRO A 6 -63.67 -23.38 -30.61
C PRO A 6 -62.17 -23.06 -30.43
N LYS A 7 -61.87 -22.18 -29.46
CA LYS A 7 -60.53 -21.98 -28.90
C LYS A 7 -60.57 -22.05 -27.37
N THR A 8 -59.90 -23.08 -26.86
CA THR A 8 -59.04 -23.13 -25.65
C THR A 8 -59.58 -22.53 -24.35
N ALA A 9 -59.82 -23.42 -23.38
CA ALA A 9 -59.87 -23.10 -21.96
C ALA A 9 -58.55 -22.46 -21.51
N SER A 10 -58.65 -21.26 -20.98
CA SER A 10 -57.63 -20.63 -20.15
C SER A 10 -58.20 -20.49 -18.74
N ASP A 11 -57.57 -21.16 -17.80
CA ASP A 11 -57.75 -21.01 -16.36
C ASP A 11 -57.69 -19.52 -15.95
N PRO A 12 -58.58 -19.05 -15.06
CA PRO A 12 -58.20 -18.02 -14.11
C PRO A 12 -57.51 -18.70 -12.93
N SER A 13 -56.23 -19.01 -13.09
CA SER A 13 -55.31 -19.08 -11.96
C SER A 13 -55.11 -17.66 -11.43
N SER A 14 -56.01 -17.20 -10.59
CA SER A 14 -55.66 -16.24 -9.56
C SER A 14 -56.16 -16.82 -8.25
N SER A 15 -55.29 -17.61 -7.63
CA SER A 15 -55.24 -17.73 -6.18
C SER A 15 -55.30 -16.31 -5.63
N SER A 16 -56.45 -15.91 -5.09
CA SER A 16 -56.56 -14.72 -4.26
C SER A 16 -55.70 -14.97 -3.03
N SER A 17 -54.41 -14.63 -3.14
CA SER A 17 -53.61 -14.31 -1.97
C SER A 17 -54.39 -13.20 -1.27
N SER A 18 -55.02 -13.52 -0.14
CA SER A 18 -55.66 -12.54 0.73
C SER A 18 -54.66 -11.41 0.95
N ALA A 19 -54.90 -10.26 0.32
CA ALA A 19 -54.10 -9.08 0.56
C ALA A 19 -54.21 -8.77 2.05
N LEU A 20 -53.16 -9.06 2.81
CA LEU A 20 -53.05 -8.73 4.23
C LEU A 20 -53.31 -7.23 4.35
N ALA A 21 -54.47 -6.84 4.89
CA ALA A 21 -54.79 -5.46 5.18
C ALA A 21 -53.70 -4.90 6.11
N ARG A 22 -52.84 -4.03 5.58
CA ARG A 22 -51.82 -3.34 6.36
C ARG A 22 -52.52 -2.23 7.16
N TRP A 23 -52.69 -2.45 8.45
CA TRP A 23 -53.10 -1.42 9.41
C TRP A 23 -52.01 -0.33 9.47
N GLU A 24 -52.39 0.93 9.28
CA GLU A 24 -51.48 2.08 9.36
C GLU A 24 -51.19 2.44 10.82
N TYR A 25 -52.23 2.36 11.67
CA TYR A 25 -52.15 2.59 13.11
C TYR A 25 -52.55 1.31 13.86
N ASP A 26 -51.93 1.10 15.01
CA ASP A 26 -52.29 0.01 15.91
C ASP A 26 -53.55 0.40 16.71
N VAL A 27 -53.63 1.64 17.21
CA VAL A 27 -54.72 2.15 18.05
C VAL A 27 -55.26 3.48 17.53
N PHE A 28 -56.58 3.66 17.51
CA PHE A 28 -57.25 4.96 17.37
C PHE A 28 -57.82 5.40 18.73
N LEU A 29 -57.54 6.63 19.18
CA LEU A 29 -58.12 7.19 20.40
C LEU A 29 -59.31 8.09 20.08
N SER A 30 -60.51 7.70 20.52
CA SER A 30 -61.72 8.54 20.45
C SER A 30 -62.07 9.08 21.83
N PHE A 31 -62.17 10.40 21.98
CA PHE A 31 -62.34 11.06 23.27
C PHE A 31 -62.88 12.48 23.11
N ARG A 32 -63.48 13.01 24.19
CA ARG A 32 -63.86 14.42 24.25
C ARG A 32 -62.65 15.27 24.64
N GLY A 33 -62.17 16.07 23.69
CA GLY A 33 -60.98 16.90 23.87
C GLY A 33 -61.02 17.85 25.07
N GLU A 34 -62.17 18.45 25.37
CA GLU A 34 -62.32 19.37 26.51
C GLU A 34 -62.23 18.67 27.87
N ASP A 35 -62.62 17.38 27.94
CA ASP A 35 -62.73 16.65 29.20
C ASP A 35 -61.43 15.92 29.55
N THR A 36 -60.84 15.22 28.56
CA THR A 36 -59.79 14.23 28.85
C THR A 36 -58.45 14.44 28.12
N ARG A 37 -58.34 15.44 27.22
CA ARG A 37 -57.14 15.59 26.36
C ARG A 37 -55.85 15.81 27.13
N LYS A 38 -55.89 16.55 28.25
CA LYS A 38 -54.72 16.98 29.01
C LYS A 38 -54.48 16.19 30.30
N ASN A 39 -55.23 15.11 30.52
CA ASN A 39 -55.13 14.24 31.71
C ASN A 39 -55.05 12.77 31.27
N PHE A 40 -56.03 11.93 31.63
CA PHE A 40 -56.14 10.52 31.29
C PHE A 40 -55.77 10.18 29.84
N THR A 41 -56.33 10.87 28.83
CA THR A 41 -56.03 10.54 27.42
C THR A 41 -54.59 10.89 27.03
N ASP A 42 -54.00 11.92 27.63
CA ASP A 42 -52.58 12.25 27.41
C ASP A 42 -51.68 11.18 28.01
N HIS A 43 -51.99 10.75 29.24
CA HIS A 43 -51.26 9.69 29.93
C HIS A 43 -51.40 8.33 29.22
N LEU A 44 -52.60 8.01 28.74
CA LEU A 44 -52.84 6.80 27.94
C LEU A 44 -52.08 6.84 26.61
N TYR A 45 -52.14 7.96 25.89
CA TYR A 45 -51.38 8.14 24.65
C TYR A 45 -49.88 7.99 24.89
N ALA A 46 -49.35 8.63 25.93
CA ALA A 46 -47.93 8.52 26.29
C ALA A 46 -47.55 7.08 26.66
N ALA A 47 -48.39 6.35 27.40
CA ALA A 47 -48.13 4.96 27.77
C ALA A 47 -48.15 4.00 26.55
N LEU A 48 -49.09 4.20 25.61
CA LEU A 48 -49.14 3.45 24.35
C LEU A 48 -47.90 3.72 23.49
N ASP A 49 -47.53 5.00 23.34
CA ASP A 49 -46.36 5.42 22.57
C ASP A 49 -45.05 4.89 23.17
N GLN A 50 -44.91 4.96 24.50
CA GLN A 50 -43.76 4.38 25.23
C GLN A 50 -43.63 2.87 25.05
N ARG A 51 -44.73 2.13 24.81
CA ARG A 51 -44.70 0.70 24.51
C ARG A 51 -44.57 0.39 23.01
N GLY A 52 -44.33 1.41 22.18
CA GLY A 52 -44.14 1.29 20.74
C GLY A 52 -45.43 0.95 19.97
N ILE A 53 -46.59 1.29 20.53
CA ILE A 53 -47.90 1.07 19.90
C ILE A 53 -48.25 2.32 19.10
N ARG A 54 -48.32 2.19 17.76
CA ARG A 54 -48.59 3.32 16.87
C ARG A 54 -50.02 3.79 17.05
N THR A 55 -50.18 4.91 17.74
CA THR A 55 -51.48 5.41 18.15
C THR A 55 -51.85 6.66 17.39
N PHE A 56 -53.00 6.68 16.74
CA PHE A 56 -53.58 7.88 16.16
C PHE A 56 -54.32 8.66 17.24
N ARG A 57 -53.89 9.90 17.47
CA ARG A 57 -54.57 10.90 18.30
C ARG A 57 -54.73 12.16 17.47
N ASP A 58 -55.96 12.67 17.34
CA ASP A 58 -56.20 13.90 16.59
C ASP A 58 -55.41 15.07 17.20
N ASP A 59 -54.90 15.99 16.38
CA ASP A 59 -54.15 17.19 16.82
C ASP A 59 -55.00 18.44 16.53
N GLU A 60 -54.93 19.47 17.37
CA GLU A 60 -55.78 20.68 17.37
C GLU A 60 -55.80 21.54 16.08
N LYS A 61 -55.22 21.07 14.96
CA LYS A 61 -55.10 21.82 13.69
C LYS A 61 -56.24 21.60 12.70
N LEU A 62 -57.43 21.18 13.14
CA LEU A 62 -58.60 21.10 12.28
C LEU A 62 -59.47 22.36 12.43
N GLU A 63 -59.66 23.09 11.32
CA GLU A 63 -60.44 24.34 11.26
C GLU A 63 -61.88 24.13 11.76
N LYS A 64 -62.26 24.86 12.80
CA LYS A 64 -63.62 24.81 13.36
C LYS A 64 -64.65 25.23 12.30
N GLY A 65 -65.60 24.34 11.97
CA GLY A 65 -66.73 24.62 11.08
C GLY A 65 -66.81 23.83 9.76
N LYS A 66 -65.90 22.87 9.50
CA LYS A 66 -65.95 21.98 8.33
C LYS A 66 -66.39 20.55 8.68
N PRO A 67 -66.96 19.77 7.72
CA PRO A 67 -67.23 18.34 7.92
C PRO A 67 -65.92 17.59 8.20
N ILE A 68 -66.03 16.45 8.90
CA ILE A 68 -64.91 15.63 9.38
C ILE A 68 -63.88 15.44 8.27
N SER A 69 -62.60 15.67 8.61
CA SER A 69 -61.51 15.45 7.66
C SER A 69 -61.56 14.01 7.15
N PRO A 70 -61.54 13.76 5.82
CA PRO A 70 -61.44 12.40 5.26
C PRO A 70 -60.27 11.61 5.86
N LYS A 71 -59.23 12.32 6.31
CA LYS A 71 -58.06 11.75 6.98
C LYS A 71 -58.41 11.06 8.31
N LEU A 72 -59.36 11.59 9.07
CA LEU A 72 -59.75 11.06 10.38
C LEU A 72 -60.62 9.81 10.23
N LEU A 73 -61.60 9.83 9.31
CA LEU A 73 -62.39 8.63 8.99
C LEU A 73 -61.52 7.52 8.39
N ASN A 74 -60.54 7.88 7.55
CA ASN A 74 -59.56 6.93 7.04
C ASN A 74 -58.72 6.33 8.17
N ALA A 75 -58.23 7.17 9.11
CA ALA A 75 -57.44 6.70 10.24
C ALA A 75 -58.17 5.63 11.08
N ILE A 76 -59.49 5.77 11.30
CA ILE A 76 -60.31 4.75 11.96
C ILE A 76 -60.33 3.45 11.13
N GLN A 77 -60.57 3.53 9.82
CA GLN A 77 -60.63 2.36 8.93
C GLN A 77 -59.31 1.58 8.86
N VAL A 78 -58.17 2.27 8.97
CA VAL A 78 -56.84 1.66 8.93
C VAL A 78 -56.25 1.41 10.33
N SER A 79 -57.08 1.42 11.37
CA SER A 79 -56.69 1.09 12.76
C SER A 79 -57.17 -0.30 13.18
N ARG A 80 -56.37 -0.98 14.00
CA ARG A 80 -56.71 -2.33 14.50
C ARG A 80 -57.59 -2.30 15.76
N PHE A 81 -57.30 -1.37 16.67
CA PHE A 81 -58.07 -1.13 17.90
C PHE A 81 -58.63 0.29 17.89
N ALA A 82 -59.79 0.50 18.50
CA ALA A 82 -60.24 1.84 18.90
C ALA A 82 -60.50 1.87 20.40
N VAL A 83 -59.80 2.73 21.13
CA VAL A 83 -60.06 2.98 22.55
C VAL A 83 -60.97 4.20 22.66
N ILE A 84 -62.16 4.00 23.23
CA ILE A 84 -63.22 5.02 23.33
C ILE A 84 -63.31 5.51 24.77
N VAL A 85 -62.82 6.72 25.05
CA VAL A 85 -62.87 7.35 26.37
C VAL A 85 -64.17 8.13 26.53
N LEU A 86 -65.16 7.49 27.13
CA LEU A 86 -66.50 8.02 27.37
C LEU A 86 -66.50 8.88 28.63
N SER A 87 -66.53 10.20 28.47
CA SER A 87 -66.59 11.19 29.56
C SER A 87 -67.98 11.82 29.69
N ARG A 88 -68.20 12.60 30.77
CA ARG A 88 -69.49 13.22 31.10
C ARG A 88 -70.09 14.06 29.95
N ASN A 89 -69.26 14.76 29.19
CA ASN A 89 -69.68 15.60 28.07
C ASN A 89 -69.35 14.98 26.69
N TYR A 90 -69.09 13.68 26.61
CA TYR A 90 -68.72 13.04 25.34
C TYR A 90 -69.80 13.24 24.26
N ALA A 91 -71.07 13.04 24.61
CA ALA A 91 -72.19 13.15 23.68
C ALA A 91 -72.58 14.59 23.31
N SER A 92 -72.02 15.63 23.95
CA SER A 92 -72.28 17.01 23.51
C SER A 92 -71.55 17.32 22.20
N SER A 93 -70.53 16.54 21.84
CA SER A 93 -69.79 16.71 20.59
C SER A 93 -70.34 15.85 19.47
N SER A 94 -70.85 16.49 18.41
CA SER A 94 -71.24 15.80 17.18
C SER A 94 -70.06 15.07 16.52
N TRP A 95 -68.83 15.57 16.69
CA TRP A 95 -67.61 14.93 16.16
C TRP A 95 -67.32 13.60 16.86
N CYS A 96 -67.30 13.57 18.20
CA CYS A 96 -67.09 12.33 18.97
C CYS A 96 -68.17 11.27 18.67
N LEU A 97 -69.40 11.71 18.40
CA LEU A 97 -70.51 10.82 18.02
C LEU A 97 -70.39 10.30 16.59
N ASP A 98 -69.96 11.13 15.63
CA ASP A 98 -69.70 10.69 14.25
C ASP A 98 -68.50 9.73 14.17
N GLU A 99 -67.44 9.95 14.95
CA GLU A 99 -66.34 9.01 15.13
C GLU A 99 -66.83 7.66 15.66
N LEU A 100 -67.70 7.69 16.67
CA LEU A 100 -68.24 6.49 17.30
C LEU A 100 -69.07 5.66 16.32
N VAL A 101 -69.88 6.32 15.49
CA VAL A 101 -70.60 5.64 14.39
C VAL A 101 -69.61 4.96 13.46
N LYS A 102 -68.54 5.66 13.05
CA LYS A 102 -67.56 5.06 12.15
C LYS A 102 -66.81 3.89 12.78
N ILE A 103 -66.50 3.96 14.07
CA ILE A 103 -65.89 2.86 14.82
C ILE A 103 -66.80 1.64 14.81
N VAL A 104 -68.09 1.81 15.11
CA VAL A 104 -69.08 0.71 15.09
C VAL A 104 -69.20 0.10 13.69
N GLU A 105 -69.26 0.91 12.63
CA GLU A 105 -69.23 0.41 11.25
C GLU A 105 -67.96 -0.44 10.98
N CYS A 106 -66.78 0.05 11.39
CA CYS A 106 -65.51 -0.66 11.17
C CYS A 106 -65.40 -1.95 11.99
N THR A 107 -66.07 -2.04 13.15
CA THR A 107 -66.09 -3.29 13.92
C THR A 107 -66.77 -4.42 13.16
N GLU A 108 -67.77 -4.10 12.32
CA GLU A 108 -68.48 -5.06 11.47
C GLU A 108 -67.78 -5.27 10.12
N GLU A 109 -67.27 -4.20 9.48
CA GLU A 109 -66.68 -4.26 8.13
C GLU A 109 -65.24 -4.76 8.10
N THR A 110 -64.39 -4.30 9.02
CA THR A 110 -62.94 -4.56 9.00
C THR A 110 -62.46 -5.43 10.17
N GLY A 111 -63.33 -5.72 11.14
CA GLY A 111 -62.99 -6.47 12.34
C GLY A 111 -62.21 -5.65 13.38
N LEU A 112 -62.34 -4.32 13.34
CA LEU A 112 -61.74 -3.43 14.34
C LEU A 112 -62.24 -3.78 15.75
N ILE A 113 -61.34 -3.82 16.73
CA ILE A 113 -61.69 -4.14 18.13
C ILE A 113 -61.95 -2.83 18.90
N ALA A 114 -63.20 -2.62 19.32
CA ALA A 114 -63.60 -1.47 20.12
C ALA A 114 -63.43 -1.75 21.63
N LEU A 115 -62.78 -0.83 22.34
CA LEU A 115 -62.43 -0.93 23.76
C LEU A 115 -62.97 0.31 24.53
N PRO A 116 -64.14 0.23 25.19
CA PRO A 116 -64.68 1.37 25.92
C PRO A 116 -64.00 1.58 27.27
N VAL A 117 -63.80 2.85 27.63
CA VAL A 117 -63.33 3.32 28.93
C VAL A 117 -64.33 4.33 29.46
N PHE A 118 -64.97 4.03 30.59
CA PHE A 118 -65.98 4.86 31.23
C PHE A 118 -65.32 5.80 32.23
N TYR A 119 -64.96 7.00 31.76
CA TYR A 119 -64.21 8.00 32.52
C TYR A 119 -65.14 8.86 33.40
N HIS A 120 -65.23 8.52 34.69
CA HIS A 120 -66.11 9.15 35.68
C HIS A 120 -67.58 9.27 35.23
N VAL A 121 -68.07 8.25 34.51
CA VAL A 121 -69.47 8.14 34.08
C VAL A 121 -69.98 6.74 34.36
N ASN A 122 -71.26 6.62 34.73
CA ASN A 122 -71.86 5.31 34.93
C ASN A 122 -72.15 4.65 33.57
N PRO A 123 -71.66 3.43 33.29
CA PRO A 123 -71.93 2.73 32.03
C PRO A 123 -73.42 2.60 31.69
N SER A 124 -74.30 2.46 32.70
CA SER A 124 -75.76 2.41 32.50
C SER A 124 -76.33 3.72 32.01
N ASP A 125 -75.76 4.86 32.41
CA ASP A 125 -76.22 6.19 31.95
C ASP A 125 -75.78 6.46 30.53
N VAL A 126 -74.59 5.99 30.12
CA VAL A 126 -74.16 6.02 28.71
C VAL A 126 -75.04 5.11 27.85
N ARG A 127 -75.30 3.88 28.31
CA ARG A 127 -76.08 2.86 27.59
C ARG A 127 -77.55 3.24 27.41
N LYS A 128 -78.17 3.86 28.42
CA LYS A 128 -79.58 4.29 28.40
C LYS A 128 -79.74 5.77 28.03
N GLN A 129 -78.63 6.46 27.74
CA GLN A 129 -78.55 7.90 27.47
C GLN A 129 -79.33 8.72 28.52
N LYS A 130 -78.96 8.57 29.79
CA LYS A 130 -79.56 9.29 30.94
C LYS A 130 -78.63 10.41 31.45
N GLY A 131 -79.17 11.32 32.25
CA GLY A 131 -78.40 12.42 32.82
C GLY A 131 -77.83 13.35 31.74
N THR A 132 -76.53 13.66 31.82
CA THR A 132 -75.87 14.58 30.88
C THR A 132 -75.89 14.09 29.42
N PHE A 133 -75.96 12.78 29.19
CA PHE A 133 -76.12 12.23 27.85
C PHE A 133 -77.52 12.51 27.28
N ALA A 134 -78.57 12.46 28.11
CA ALA A 134 -79.93 12.82 27.71
C ALA A 134 -80.04 14.29 27.32
N GLU A 135 -79.43 15.16 28.14
CA GLU A 135 -79.37 16.60 27.92
C GLU A 135 -78.64 16.94 26.61
N ALA A 136 -77.48 16.33 26.37
CA ALA A 136 -76.73 16.50 25.13
C ALA A 136 -77.52 16.09 23.88
N PHE A 137 -78.25 14.96 23.93
CA PHE A 137 -79.08 14.55 22.80
C PHE A 137 -80.31 15.44 22.60
N ALA A 138 -80.92 15.96 23.67
CA ALA A 138 -82.00 16.93 23.56
C ALA A 138 -81.53 18.24 22.87
N GLU A 139 -80.31 18.68 23.16
CA GLU A 139 -79.69 19.83 22.51
C GLU A 139 -79.42 19.59 21.01
N HIS A 140 -78.91 18.41 20.65
CA HIS A 140 -78.71 18.04 19.24
C HIS A 140 -80.02 17.93 18.46
N GLU A 141 -81.08 17.40 19.08
CA GLU A 141 -82.42 17.31 18.48
C GLU A 141 -83.04 18.70 18.22
N GLY A 142 -82.69 19.70 19.04
CA GLY A 142 -83.10 21.09 18.84
C GLY A 142 -82.37 21.81 17.70
N HIS A 143 -81.09 21.47 17.46
CA HIS A 143 -80.24 22.16 16.48
C HIS A 143 -80.13 21.45 15.11
N ILE A 144 -80.36 20.14 15.04
CA ILE A 144 -80.12 19.34 13.84
C ILE A 144 -81.44 18.96 13.16
N LYS A 145 -81.63 19.36 11.90
CA LYS A 145 -82.85 19.03 11.12
C LYS A 145 -82.99 17.54 10.78
N ASN A 146 -81.90 16.77 10.86
CA ASN A 146 -81.86 15.36 10.51
C ASN A 146 -82.05 14.46 11.75
N LYS A 147 -83.30 14.08 12.03
CA LYS A 147 -83.65 13.19 13.15
C LYS A 147 -83.05 11.79 13.03
N GLU A 148 -82.81 11.30 11.81
CA GLU A 148 -82.21 9.98 11.58
C GLU A 148 -80.77 9.93 12.09
N LYS A 149 -80.00 11.00 11.88
CA LYS A 149 -78.60 11.10 12.36
C LYS A 149 -78.49 10.96 13.88
N VAL A 150 -79.40 11.59 14.63
CA VAL A 150 -79.43 11.49 16.09
C VAL A 150 -79.75 10.06 16.55
N GLN A 151 -80.61 9.34 15.84
CA GLN A 151 -80.90 7.93 16.15
C GLN A 151 -79.69 7.04 15.87
N THR A 152 -78.94 7.28 14.79
CA THR A 152 -77.68 6.58 14.50
C THR A 152 -76.65 6.81 15.61
N TRP A 153 -76.53 8.03 16.13
CA TRP A 153 -75.64 8.32 17.27
C TRP A 153 -76.06 7.60 18.54
N LYS A 154 -77.36 7.60 18.89
CA LYS A 154 -77.88 6.86 20.06
C LYS A 154 -77.63 5.36 19.92
N TYR A 155 -77.79 4.81 18.72
CA TYR A 155 -77.50 3.41 18.43
C TYR A 155 -76.02 3.08 18.65
N ALA A 156 -75.10 3.81 18.02
CA ALA A 156 -73.67 3.57 18.14
C ALA A 156 -73.18 3.67 19.60
N LEU A 157 -73.67 4.67 20.34
CA LEU A 157 -73.36 4.83 21.75
C LEU A 157 -73.88 3.67 22.61
N THR A 158 -75.08 3.17 22.30
CA THR A 158 -75.63 1.98 22.97
C THR A 158 -74.81 0.73 22.67
N GLN A 159 -74.35 0.53 21.43
CA GLN A 159 -73.52 -0.60 21.04
C GLN A 159 -72.18 -0.61 21.79
N VAL A 160 -71.47 0.51 21.79
CA VAL A 160 -70.17 0.60 22.50
C VAL A 160 -70.35 0.46 24.01
N ALA A 161 -71.40 1.03 24.59
CA ALA A 161 -71.69 0.90 26.03
C ALA A 161 -72.19 -0.51 26.45
N ASN A 162 -72.49 -1.39 25.49
CA ASN A 162 -72.79 -2.80 25.75
C ASN A 162 -71.53 -3.68 25.83
N LEU A 163 -70.39 -3.20 25.34
CA LEU A 163 -69.11 -3.91 25.41
C LEU A 163 -68.54 -3.88 26.83
N SER A 164 -67.77 -4.91 27.20
CA SER A 164 -67.00 -4.92 28.45
C SER A 164 -65.84 -3.92 28.34
N GLY A 165 -65.76 -3.00 29.30
CA GLY A 165 -64.72 -1.97 29.37
C GLY A 165 -64.29 -1.69 30.80
N TRP A 166 -63.50 -0.65 30.97
CA TRP A 166 -62.98 -0.21 32.28
C TRP A 166 -63.83 0.93 32.86
N ASP A 167 -64.19 0.86 34.14
CA ASP A 167 -64.96 1.89 34.85
C ASP A 167 -64.05 2.63 35.86
N LEU A 168 -63.83 3.93 35.65
CA LEU A 168 -62.88 4.75 36.42
C LEU A 168 -63.51 5.44 37.66
N GLN A 169 -64.68 5.03 38.12
CA GLN A 169 -65.35 5.72 39.24
C GLN A 169 -64.51 5.77 40.53
N ASP A 170 -63.86 4.68 40.93
CA ASP A 170 -63.10 4.57 42.19
C ASP A 170 -61.68 3.98 42.01
N GLU A 171 -61.23 3.77 40.77
CA GLU A 171 -59.95 3.12 40.45
C GLU A 171 -58.84 4.10 40.06
N GLN A 172 -57.59 3.69 40.30
CA GLN A 172 -56.42 4.52 39.99
C GLN A 172 -56.15 4.53 38.47
N GLU A 173 -56.13 5.72 37.86
CA GLU A 173 -55.96 5.90 36.42
C GLU A 173 -54.74 5.16 35.84
N SER A 174 -53.62 5.16 36.56
CA SER A 174 -52.38 4.50 36.13
C SER A 174 -52.54 2.99 35.97
N THR A 175 -53.26 2.33 36.88
CA THR A 175 -53.48 0.88 36.84
C THR A 175 -54.32 0.50 35.63
N ILE A 176 -55.40 1.25 35.37
CA ILE A 176 -56.25 1.01 34.21
C ILE A 176 -55.52 1.29 32.89
N ILE A 177 -54.68 2.33 32.83
CA ILE A 177 -53.83 2.58 31.67
C ILE A 177 -52.90 1.38 31.41
N GLU A 178 -52.26 0.84 32.45
CA GLU A 178 -51.41 -0.35 32.31
C GLU A 178 -52.20 -1.58 31.84
N GLU A 179 -53.42 -1.80 32.35
CA GLU A 179 -54.29 -2.89 31.92
C GLU A 179 -54.71 -2.76 30.45
N ILE A 180 -55.11 -1.57 30.01
CA ILE A 180 -55.49 -1.28 28.62
C ILE A 180 -54.31 -1.57 27.69
N VAL A 181 -53.14 -1.02 28.02
CA VAL A 181 -51.91 -1.21 27.25
C VAL A 181 -51.52 -2.69 27.22
N GLY A 182 -51.59 -3.38 28.35
CA GLY A 182 -51.30 -4.82 28.47
C GLY A 182 -52.25 -5.69 27.63
N LYS A 183 -53.55 -5.38 27.62
CA LYS A 183 -54.53 -6.08 26.79
C LYS A 183 -54.24 -5.91 25.30
N ILE A 184 -53.97 -4.68 24.85
CA ILE A 184 -53.63 -4.39 23.44
C ILE A 184 -52.35 -5.14 23.03
N LEU A 185 -51.31 -5.12 23.87
CA LEU A 185 -50.05 -5.85 23.61
C LEU A 185 -50.27 -7.36 23.46
N SER A 186 -51.07 -7.97 24.34
CA SER A 186 -51.34 -9.40 24.29
C SER A 186 -51.98 -9.84 22.97
N GLU A 187 -52.91 -9.03 22.44
CA GLU A 187 -53.61 -9.29 21.18
C GLU A 187 -52.71 -9.02 19.96
N LEU A 188 -51.85 -8.00 20.02
CA LEU A 188 -50.83 -7.74 19.00
C LEU A 188 -49.85 -8.92 18.89
N ASN A 189 -49.40 -9.47 20.02
CA ASN A 189 -48.42 -10.57 20.08
C ASN A 189 -48.89 -11.86 19.37
N SER A 190 -50.18 -12.16 19.42
CA SER A 190 -50.77 -13.32 18.72
C SER A 190 -50.56 -13.26 17.20
N THR A 191 -50.49 -12.05 16.63
CA THR A 191 -50.41 -11.82 15.18
C THR A 191 -48.97 -11.85 14.67
N TYR A 192 -48.01 -11.38 15.47
CA TYR A 192 -46.58 -11.43 15.12
C TYR A 192 -46.03 -12.86 15.05
N SER A 193 -46.68 -13.83 15.71
CA SER A 193 -46.36 -15.25 15.57
C SER A 193 -46.52 -15.79 14.14
N SER A 194 -47.29 -15.12 13.28
CA SER A 194 -47.51 -15.53 11.88
C SER A 194 -46.34 -15.17 10.94
N PHE A 195 -45.54 -14.15 11.26
CA PHE A 195 -44.47 -13.64 10.38
C PHE A 195 -43.27 -14.59 10.25
N HIS A 196 -43.03 -15.42 11.28
CA HIS A 196 -41.91 -16.37 11.33
C HIS A 196 -42.26 -17.80 10.86
N GLN A 197 -43.49 -18.03 10.35
CA GLN A 197 -43.91 -19.34 9.84
C GLN A 197 -43.15 -19.81 8.58
N ASP A 198 -42.47 -18.89 7.89
CA ASP A 198 -41.72 -19.19 6.66
C ASP A 198 -40.28 -19.68 6.87
N LEU A 199 -39.77 -19.67 8.10
CA LEU A 199 -38.41 -20.12 8.41
C LEU A 199 -38.36 -21.62 8.68
N VAL A 200 -37.61 -22.35 7.84
CA VAL A 200 -37.49 -23.81 7.93
C VAL A 200 -36.83 -24.24 9.24
N GLY A 201 -37.48 -25.13 9.99
CA GLY A 201 -36.91 -25.77 11.19
C GLY A 201 -36.69 -24.84 12.39
N ILE A 202 -37.12 -23.57 12.34
CA ILE A 202 -36.83 -22.59 13.40
C ILE A 202 -37.60 -22.88 14.68
N ASN A 203 -38.85 -23.33 14.58
CA ASN A 203 -39.70 -23.62 15.73
C ASN A 203 -39.12 -24.74 16.60
N SER A 204 -38.57 -25.79 15.96
CA SER A 204 -37.89 -26.87 16.69
C SER A 204 -36.68 -26.35 17.47
N ARG A 205 -35.86 -25.47 16.85
CA ARG A 205 -34.67 -24.89 17.50
C ARG A 205 -35.05 -23.93 18.64
N VAL A 206 -36.12 -23.14 18.49
CA VAL A 206 -36.61 -22.26 19.56
C VAL A 206 -37.21 -23.06 20.71
N GLU A 207 -37.95 -24.13 20.43
CA GLU A 207 -38.52 -25.00 21.47
C GLU A 207 -37.43 -25.73 22.26
N GLU A 208 -36.32 -26.14 21.61
CA GLU A 208 -35.14 -26.68 22.31
C GLU A 208 -34.54 -25.69 23.31
N MET A 209 -34.63 -24.39 23.03
CA MET A 209 -34.12 -23.33 23.90
C MET A 209 -35.10 -22.94 25.02
N LYS A 210 -36.32 -23.50 25.04
CA LYS A 210 -37.38 -23.09 25.97
C LYS A 210 -36.98 -23.15 27.45
N ASN A 211 -36.22 -24.17 27.82
CA ASN A 211 -35.76 -24.33 29.21
C ASN A 211 -34.77 -23.22 29.64
N LEU A 212 -34.01 -22.65 28.69
CA LEU A 212 -33.02 -21.59 28.96
C LEU A 212 -33.71 -20.29 29.38
N TYR A 213 -34.86 -19.97 28.79
CA TYR A 213 -35.60 -18.72 29.06
C TYR A 213 -36.90 -18.89 29.87
N SER A 214 -37.41 -20.11 30.08
CA SER A 214 -38.69 -20.38 30.78
C SER A 214 -38.59 -21.27 32.04
N GLY A 215 -37.39 -21.68 32.47
CA GLY A 215 -37.21 -22.59 33.62
C GLY A 215 -37.58 -22.00 35.00
N THR A 216 -38.11 -22.83 35.90
CA THR A 216 -38.62 -22.51 37.27
C THR A 216 -37.56 -21.84 38.16
N GLY A 217 -37.66 -20.51 38.33
CA GLY A 217 -36.79 -19.70 39.19
C GLY A 217 -36.79 -18.21 38.80
N LEU A 218 -37.98 -17.64 38.57
CA LEU A 218 -38.28 -16.40 37.80
C LEU A 218 -37.64 -15.06 38.25
N ASN A 219 -36.65 -15.05 39.14
CA ASN A 219 -36.13 -13.82 39.74
C ASN A 219 -34.61 -13.61 39.60
N ASP A 220 -33.89 -14.36 38.75
CA ASP A 220 -32.46 -14.13 38.48
C ASP A 220 -32.18 -13.46 37.11
N VAL A 221 -30.93 -13.06 36.87
CA VAL A 221 -30.46 -12.47 35.60
C VAL A 221 -29.75 -13.57 34.81
N ARG A 222 -30.22 -13.84 33.58
CA ARG A 222 -29.70 -14.93 32.74
C ARG A 222 -28.92 -14.41 31.55
N PHE A 223 -27.78 -15.04 31.30
CA PHE A 223 -26.98 -14.83 30.10
C PHE A 223 -27.11 -16.08 29.24
N ILE A 224 -27.59 -15.97 28.00
CA ILE A 224 -27.81 -17.09 27.09
C ILE A 224 -26.83 -16.97 25.93
N GLY A 225 -25.90 -17.91 25.80
CA GLY A 225 -24.87 -17.89 24.76
C GLY A 225 -25.22 -18.76 23.55
N ILE A 226 -25.50 -18.17 22.39
CA ILE A 226 -25.73 -18.89 21.13
C ILE A 226 -24.44 -18.91 20.30
N TRP A 227 -23.87 -20.09 20.06
CA TRP A 227 -22.60 -20.19 19.34
C TRP A 227 -22.59 -21.21 18.19
N GLY A 228 -21.65 -21.04 17.27
CA GLY A 228 -21.47 -21.90 16.09
C GLY A 228 -20.85 -21.19 14.89
N MET A 229 -20.60 -21.93 13.81
CA MET A 229 -19.95 -21.44 12.59
C MET A 229 -20.71 -20.25 11.96
N GLY A 230 -20.01 -19.39 11.20
CA GLY A 230 -20.65 -18.33 10.41
C GLY A 230 -21.71 -18.88 9.45
N GLY A 231 -22.84 -18.18 9.29
CA GLY A 231 -23.91 -18.57 8.38
C GLY A 231 -24.80 -19.73 8.83
N ILE A 232 -24.64 -20.23 10.07
CA ILE A 232 -25.46 -21.33 10.60
C ILE A 232 -26.86 -20.91 11.09
N GLY A 233 -27.14 -19.59 11.19
CA GLY A 233 -28.44 -19.05 11.60
C GLY A 233 -28.54 -18.56 13.05
N LYS A 234 -27.42 -18.29 13.73
CA LYS A 234 -27.41 -17.78 15.12
C LYS A 234 -28.23 -16.51 15.31
N THR A 235 -27.94 -15.49 14.49
CA THR A 235 -28.65 -14.19 14.49
C THR A 235 -30.14 -14.39 14.22
N THR A 236 -30.50 -15.29 13.30
CA THR A 236 -31.89 -15.62 12.99
C THR A 236 -32.62 -16.22 14.20
N ILE A 237 -32.00 -17.17 14.91
CA ILE A 237 -32.58 -17.76 16.12
C ILE A 237 -32.75 -16.70 17.21
N ALA A 238 -31.73 -15.87 17.44
CA ALA A 238 -31.76 -14.81 18.44
C ALA A 238 -32.87 -13.78 18.14
N GLN A 239 -33.01 -13.37 16.88
CA GLN A 239 -34.06 -12.45 16.43
C GLN A 239 -35.46 -13.02 16.66
N VAL A 240 -35.70 -14.27 16.26
CA VAL A 240 -37.01 -14.91 16.45
C VAL A 240 -37.36 -15.05 17.93
N LEU A 241 -36.37 -15.37 18.77
CA LEU A 241 -36.57 -15.44 20.21
C LEU A 241 -36.90 -14.06 20.79
N TYR A 242 -36.11 -13.04 20.45
CA TYR A 242 -36.31 -11.66 20.87
C TYR A 242 -37.71 -11.15 20.51
N ASP A 243 -38.13 -11.31 19.26
CA ASP A 243 -39.43 -10.86 18.78
C ASP A 243 -40.60 -11.50 19.54
N ARG A 244 -40.45 -12.77 19.98
CA ARG A 244 -41.50 -13.50 20.71
C ARG A 244 -41.67 -13.06 22.15
N ILE A 245 -40.58 -12.70 22.84
CA ILE A 245 -40.61 -12.53 24.29
C ILE A 245 -40.38 -11.09 24.76
N ARG A 246 -39.90 -10.18 23.89
CA ARG A 246 -39.46 -8.82 24.30
C ARG A 246 -40.49 -8.00 25.05
N TYR A 247 -41.78 -8.24 24.79
CA TYR A 247 -42.90 -7.50 25.40
C TYR A 247 -43.14 -7.81 26.89
N HIS A 248 -42.50 -8.86 27.44
CA HIS A 248 -42.59 -9.23 28.86
C HIS A 248 -41.54 -8.54 29.76
N PHE A 249 -40.81 -7.56 29.20
CA PHE A 249 -39.69 -6.86 29.82
C PHE A 249 -39.97 -5.34 29.83
N ASP A 250 -39.41 -4.64 30.82
CA ASP A 250 -39.56 -3.19 31.01
C ASP A 250 -38.79 -2.38 29.94
N GLY A 251 -37.82 -3.02 29.29
CA GLY A 251 -37.07 -2.46 28.17
C GLY A 251 -36.39 -3.55 27.36
N SER A 252 -36.19 -3.30 26.07
CA SER A 252 -35.66 -4.28 25.13
C SER A 252 -34.69 -3.64 24.15
N CYS A 253 -33.57 -4.30 23.87
CA CYS A 253 -32.61 -3.83 22.85
C CYS A 253 -32.07 -5.00 22.02
N PHE A 254 -31.91 -4.77 20.71
CA PHE A 254 -31.22 -5.67 19.80
C PHE A 254 -30.03 -4.95 19.15
N LEU A 255 -28.83 -5.23 19.63
CA LEU A 255 -27.59 -4.72 19.05
C LEU A 255 -27.10 -5.67 17.96
N SER A 256 -27.45 -5.37 16.71
CA SER A 256 -27.04 -6.14 15.55
C SER A 256 -25.57 -5.89 15.16
N ASN A 257 -24.87 -6.97 14.78
CA ASN A 257 -23.55 -6.95 14.14
C ASN A 257 -22.50 -6.09 14.88
N ILE A 258 -22.27 -6.43 16.15
CA ILE A 258 -21.39 -5.69 17.07
C ILE A 258 -19.95 -5.68 16.58
N ARG A 259 -19.46 -6.80 16.04
CA ARG A 259 -18.12 -6.90 15.45
C ARG A 259 -17.83 -5.83 14.41
N GLU A 260 -18.74 -5.63 13.45
CA GLU A 260 -18.55 -4.61 12.41
C GLU A 260 -18.71 -3.18 12.96
N LYS A 261 -19.73 -2.94 13.78
CA LYS A 261 -20.03 -1.60 14.31
C LYS A 261 -18.95 -1.11 15.28
N SER A 262 -18.41 -1.99 16.11
CA SER A 262 -17.32 -1.64 17.04
C SER A 262 -16.01 -1.33 16.31
N GLY A 263 -15.72 -2.02 15.20
CA GLY A 263 -14.55 -1.74 14.36
C GLY A 263 -14.58 -0.38 13.64
N ASN A 264 -15.77 0.09 13.23
CA ASN A 264 -15.93 1.33 12.48
C ASN A 264 -16.19 2.58 13.35
N GLY A 265 -16.72 2.43 14.57
CA GLY A 265 -17.18 3.55 15.40
C GLY A 265 -16.86 3.45 16.90
N GLY A 266 -16.15 2.41 17.35
CA GLY A 266 -15.90 2.14 18.77
C GLY A 266 -17.13 1.66 19.54
N LEU A 267 -17.00 1.51 20.86
CA LEU A 267 -18.06 0.92 21.72
C LEU A 267 -19.06 1.96 22.25
N VAL A 268 -18.71 3.25 22.29
CA VAL A 268 -19.58 4.31 22.81
C VAL A 268 -20.91 4.43 22.05
N PRO A 269 -20.96 4.37 20.70
CA PRO A 269 -22.23 4.39 19.98
C PRO A 269 -23.14 3.20 20.33
N LEU A 270 -22.56 2.03 20.54
CA LEU A 270 -23.31 0.83 20.94
C LEU A 270 -23.88 0.95 22.36
N GLN A 271 -23.11 1.53 23.30
CA GLN A 271 -23.59 1.83 24.66
C GLN A 271 -24.72 2.87 24.65
N LYS A 272 -24.62 3.90 23.81
CA LYS A 272 -25.69 4.89 23.61
C LYS A 272 -26.94 4.25 23.04
N GLN A 273 -26.79 3.40 22.01
CA GLN A 273 -27.91 2.67 21.43
C GLN A 273 -28.58 1.76 22.47
N LEU A 274 -27.80 0.99 23.22
CA LEU A 274 -28.32 0.10 24.27
C LEU A 274 -29.21 0.85 25.27
N LEU A 275 -28.69 1.94 25.80
CA LEU A 275 -29.40 2.74 26.79
C LEU A 275 -30.59 3.49 26.18
N SER A 276 -30.46 4.00 24.95
CA SER A 276 -31.55 4.70 24.25
C SER A 276 -32.71 3.75 23.95
N ASP A 277 -32.43 2.54 23.48
CA ASP A 277 -33.44 1.52 23.17
C ASP A 277 -34.18 1.04 24.44
N ILE A 278 -33.49 0.94 25.58
CA ILE A 278 -34.06 0.43 26.84
C ILE A 278 -34.76 1.54 27.66
N LEU A 279 -34.20 2.74 27.70
CA LEU A 279 -34.72 3.85 28.51
C LEU A 279 -35.64 4.78 27.72
N ILE A 280 -35.65 4.67 26.38
CA ILE A 280 -36.41 5.54 25.49
C ILE A 280 -35.98 7.01 25.68
N GLU A 281 -34.68 7.22 25.92
CA GLU A 281 -34.06 8.53 26.09
C GLU A 281 -33.21 8.88 24.85
N SER A 282 -33.43 10.06 24.27
CA SER A 282 -32.74 10.50 23.04
C SER A 282 -31.41 11.22 23.28
N ASN A 283 -31.16 11.72 24.50
CA ASN A 283 -29.99 12.55 24.84
C ASN A 283 -29.17 11.98 26.01
N ILE A 284 -28.65 10.76 25.85
CA ILE A 284 -27.77 10.15 26.85
C ILE A 284 -26.32 10.60 26.60
N ALA A 285 -25.80 11.43 27.50
CA ALA A 285 -24.43 11.91 27.45
C ALA A 285 -23.45 10.81 27.92
N ILE A 286 -22.77 10.16 26.95
CA ILE A 286 -21.65 9.25 27.20
C ILE A 286 -20.39 9.86 26.59
N SER A 287 -19.42 10.19 27.44
CA SER A 287 -18.15 10.82 27.06
C SER A 287 -17.06 9.82 26.71
N ASN A 288 -17.05 8.62 27.31
CA ASN A 288 -16.12 7.53 27.02
C ASN A 288 -16.71 6.17 27.44
N VAL A 289 -16.02 5.07 27.09
CA VAL A 289 -16.49 3.70 27.30
C VAL A 289 -16.69 3.38 28.79
N GLN A 290 -15.78 3.78 29.67
CA GLN A 290 -15.87 3.51 31.10
C GLN A 290 -17.05 4.24 31.75
N TRP A 291 -17.30 5.48 31.32
CA TRP A 291 -18.49 6.21 31.73
C TRP A 291 -19.75 5.50 31.25
N GLY A 292 -19.77 5.02 30.01
CA GLY A 292 -20.88 4.23 29.47
C GLY A 292 -21.17 2.98 30.29
N ILE A 293 -20.13 2.22 30.68
CA ILE A 293 -20.22 1.06 31.58
C ILE A 293 -20.92 1.44 32.89
N ASN A 294 -20.47 2.51 33.55
CA ASN A 294 -21.04 2.96 34.81
C ASN A 294 -22.52 3.38 34.65
N VAL A 295 -22.86 4.05 33.55
CA VAL A 295 -24.25 4.46 33.28
C VAL A 295 -25.15 3.25 33.03
N ILE A 296 -24.70 2.27 32.24
CA ILE A 296 -25.42 1.01 31.99
C ILE A 296 -25.67 0.30 33.32
N ARG A 297 -24.61 0.03 34.08
CA ARG A 297 -24.70 -0.67 35.37
C ARG A 297 -25.66 0.01 36.35
N ASN A 298 -25.54 1.32 36.53
CA ASN A 298 -26.31 2.03 37.55
C ASN A 298 -27.78 2.25 37.16
N ARG A 299 -28.09 2.35 35.85
CA ARG A 299 -29.46 2.61 35.40
C ARG A 299 -30.25 1.34 35.13
N LEU A 300 -29.58 0.24 34.78
CA LEU A 300 -30.26 -1.01 34.42
C LEU A 300 -30.36 -2.02 35.57
N CYS A 301 -29.64 -1.84 36.69
CA CYS A 301 -29.58 -2.79 37.81
C CYS A 301 -30.92 -3.07 38.51
N HIS A 302 -31.95 -2.26 38.26
CA HIS A 302 -33.30 -2.44 38.83
C HIS A 302 -34.37 -2.61 37.76
N LYS A 303 -34.02 -2.63 36.47
CA LYS A 303 -34.96 -2.84 35.37
C LYS A 303 -34.91 -4.26 34.86
N LYS A 304 -36.07 -4.85 34.60
CA LYS A 304 -36.18 -6.16 33.96
C LYS A 304 -36.06 -5.99 32.45
N VAL A 305 -34.91 -6.33 31.88
CA VAL A 305 -34.61 -6.06 30.45
C VAL A 305 -34.34 -7.31 29.64
N ILE A 306 -34.52 -7.21 28.32
CA ILE A 306 -34.03 -8.18 27.35
C ILE A 306 -33.08 -7.54 26.36
N VAL A 307 -31.86 -8.08 26.27
CA VAL A 307 -30.80 -7.53 25.42
C VAL A 307 -30.25 -8.62 24.52
N VAL A 308 -30.17 -8.36 23.22
CA VAL A 308 -29.44 -9.22 22.28
C VAL A 308 -28.16 -8.54 21.83
N LEU A 309 -27.03 -9.22 22.04
CA LEU A 309 -25.71 -8.83 21.58
C LEU A 309 -25.29 -9.76 20.43
N ASP A 310 -25.41 -9.28 19.19
CA ASP A 310 -25.20 -10.12 18.00
C ASP A 310 -23.81 -9.98 17.37
N ASP A 311 -23.21 -11.12 17.00
CA ASP A 311 -21.88 -11.31 16.40
C ASP A 311 -20.76 -10.64 17.22
N VAL A 312 -20.64 -11.08 18.48
CA VAL A 312 -19.56 -10.68 19.39
C VAL A 312 -18.31 -11.54 19.13
N ASP A 313 -17.15 -10.90 18.96
CA ASP A 313 -15.88 -11.58 18.67
C ASP A 313 -14.71 -11.17 19.58
N GLN A 314 -14.89 -10.16 20.44
CA GLN A 314 -13.87 -9.71 21.38
C GLN A 314 -14.43 -9.60 22.81
N PRO A 315 -13.67 -9.96 23.85
CA PRO A 315 -14.15 -9.88 25.25
C PRO A 315 -14.46 -8.44 25.67
N GLU A 316 -13.72 -7.44 25.18
CA GLU A 316 -13.93 -6.02 25.50
C GLU A 316 -15.32 -5.52 25.08
N GLN A 317 -15.92 -6.13 24.04
CA GLN A 317 -17.28 -5.81 23.61
C GLN A 317 -18.31 -6.22 24.67
N LEU A 318 -18.15 -7.40 25.30
CA LEU A 318 -19.02 -7.85 26.38
C LEU A 318 -18.77 -7.07 27.66
N GLU A 319 -17.50 -6.90 28.03
CA GLU A 319 -17.11 -6.13 29.22
C GLU A 319 -17.67 -4.70 29.18
N ALA A 320 -17.85 -4.11 27.99
CA ALA A 320 -18.40 -2.77 27.82
C ALA A 320 -19.94 -2.68 27.74
N LEU A 321 -20.62 -3.76 27.33
CA LEU A 321 -22.07 -3.75 27.03
C LEU A 321 -22.90 -4.55 28.04
N ALA A 322 -22.36 -5.66 28.56
CA ALA A 322 -23.01 -6.55 29.52
C ALA A 322 -21.94 -7.31 30.34
N GLY A 323 -21.15 -6.58 31.12
CA GLY A 323 -19.97 -7.14 31.79
C GLY A 323 -20.27 -8.04 33.00
N ASP A 324 -21.40 -7.85 33.69
CA ASP A 324 -21.76 -8.64 34.87
C ASP A 324 -23.28 -8.74 35.05
N ARG A 325 -23.75 -9.81 35.70
CA ARG A 325 -25.17 -10.06 35.98
C ARG A 325 -25.79 -8.99 36.89
N GLY A 326 -25.00 -8.40 37.79
CA GLY A 326 -25.43 -7.33 38.69
C GLY A 326 -25.73 -6.00 37.99
N TRP A 327 -25.48 -5.88 36.69
CA TRP A 327 -25.83 -4.70 35.91
C TRP A 327 -27.31 -4.63 35.56
N PHE A 328 -28.05 -5.73 35.72
CA PHE A 328 -29.44 -5.83 35.28
C PHE A 328 -30.37 -6.21 36.43
N GLY A 329 -31.63 -5.78 36.35
CA GLY A 329 -32.66 -6.11 37.33
C GLY A 329 -33.08 -7.57 37.26
N ARG A 330 -33.63 -8.08 38.37
CA ARG A 330 -34.12 -9.47 38.48
C ARG A 330 -35.11 -9.82 37.35
N GLY A 331 -34.95 -11.00 36.77
CA GLY A 331 -35.77 -11.48 35.65
C GLY A 331 -35.30 -11.01 34.27
N SER A 332 -34.12 -10.38 34.16
CA SER A 332 -33.54 -9.95 32.87
C SER A 332 -32.92 -11.10 32.08
N ILE A 333 -32.95 -11.00 30.75
CA ILE A 333 -32.36 -11.99 29.82
C ILE A 333 -31.42 -11.31 28.83
N ILE A 334 -30.16 -11.73 28.83
CA ILE A 334 -29.12 -11.22 27.92
C ILE A 334 -28.73 -12.35 26.96
N ILE A 335 -28.97 -12.19 25.67
CA ILE A 335 -28.65 -13.18 24.63
C ILE A 335 -27.39 -12.73 23.89
N ILE A 336 -26.39 -13.59 23.81
CA ILE A 336 -25.12 -13.30 23.13
C ILE A 336 -24.96 -14.25 21.96
N THR A 337 -24.75 -13.75 20.74
CA THR A 337 -24.40 -14.60 19.59
C THR A 337 -22.91 -14.47 19.26
N THR A 338 -22.22 -15.60 19.10
CA THR A 338 -20.77 -15.60 18.79
C THR A 338 -20.34 -16.81 17.97
N ARG A 339 -19.16 -16.75 17.37
CA ARG A 339 -18.51 -17.91 16.73
C ARG A 339 -17.59 -18.66 17.68
N ASP A 340 -17.18 -18.03 18.78
CA ASP A 340 -16.20 -18.55 19.72
C ASP A 340 -16.85 -18.92 21.05
N GLN A 341 -16.82 -20.22 21.38
CA GLN A 341 -17.35 -20.71 22.65
C GLN A 341 -16.52 -20.21 23.85
N HIS A 342 -15.21 -20.00 23.68
CA HIS A 342 -14.34 -19.57 24.77
C HIS A 342 -14.67 -18.16 25.26
N LEU A 343 -15.18 -17.31 24.36
CA LEU A 343 -15.64 -15.96 24.70
C LEU A 343 -16.82 -16.00 25.68
N LEU A 344 -17.72 -16.98 25.55
CA LEU A 344 -18.85 -17.15 26.48
C LEU A 344 -18.37 -17.65 27.86
N ILE A 345 -17.50 -18.66 27.87
CA ILE A 345 -16.95 -19.25 29.11
C ILE A 345 -16.18 -18.22 29.92
N ARG A 346 -15.39 -17.37 29.26
CA ARG A 346 -14.61 -16.30 29.91
C ARG A 346 -15.49 -15.25 30.60
N ASN A 347 -16.75 -15.09 30.19
CA ASN A 347 -17.72 -14.16 30.75
C ASN A 347 -18.74 -14.86 31.66
N GLU A 348 -18.34 -15.97 32.30
CA GLU A 348 -19.14 -16.69 33.30
C GLU A 348 -20.53 -17.17 32.81
N VAL A 349 -20.65 -17.41 31.50
CA VAL A 349 -21.83 -18.08 30.92
C VAL A 349 -21.61 -19.58 31.02
N THR A 350 -22.44 -20.25 31.81
CA THR A 350 -22.31 -21.69 32.08
C THR A 350 -22.70 -22.55 30.88
N GLU A 351 -22.24 -23.80 30.81
CA GLU A 351 -22.62 -24.69 29.70
C GLU A 351 -24.14 -24.89 29.60
N GLU A 352 -24.83 -24.95 30.73
CA GLU A 352 -26.29 -25.05 30.84
C GLU A 352 -27.03 -23.82 30.27
N GLU A 353 -26.34 -22.70 30.12
CA GLU A 353 -26.83 -21.46 29.55
C GLU A 353 -26.41 -21.25 28.08
N THR A 354 -25.67 -22.19 27.50
CA THR A 354 -25.22 -22.11 26.10
C THR A 354 -26.03 -23.00 25.16
N TYR A 355 -26.30 -22.50 23.95
CA TYR A 355 -26.91 -23.23 22.86
C TYR A 355 -25.97 -23.29 21.65
N LYS A 356 -25.55 -24.51 21.30
CA LYS A 356 -24.78 -24.76 20.09
C LYS A 356 -25.71 -24.88 18.89
N ALA A 357 -25.66 -23.92 17.98
CA ALA A 357 -26.51 -23.90 16.79
C ALA A 357 -26.28 -25.14 15.91
N LYS A 358 -27.36 -25.88 15.64
CA LYS A 358 -27.34 -27.12 14.87
C LYS A 358 -27.48 -26.85 13.37
N LYS A 359 -26.74 -27.63 12.57
CA LYS A 359 -26.89 -27.68 11.11
C LYS A 359 -28.28 -28.19 10.72
N PHE A 360 -28.67 -27.94 9.48
CA PHE A 360 -29.89 -28.53 8.92
C PHE A 360 -29.67 -30.01 8.66
N ASN A 361 -30.69 -30.82 8.93
CA ASN A 361 -30.75 -32.19 8.39
C ASN A 361 -31.04 -32.14 6.88
N ASP A 362 -30.94 -33.28 6.20
CA ASP A 362 -31.07 -33.32 4.74
C ASP A 362 -32.45 -32.86 4.25
N ASP A 363 -33.52 -33.12 5.01
CA ASP A 363 -34.88 -32.72 4.67
C ASP A 363 -35.09 -31.20 4.83
N GLU A 364 -34.61 -30.62 5.93
CA GLU A 364 -34.61 -29.18 6.17
C GLU A 364 -33.74 -28.45 5.12
N ALA A 365 -32.59 -29.03 4.78
CA ALA A 365 -31.66 -28.49 3.79
C ALA A 365 -32.28 -28.50 2.38
N LEU A 366 -32.92 -29.61 2.01
CA LEU A 366 -33.65 -29.75 0.74
C LEU A 366 -34.78 -28.74 0.67
N LYS A 367 -35.55 -28.59 1.74
CA LYS A 367 -36.68 -27.65 1.81
C LYS A 367 -36.22 -26.21 1.64
N LEU A 368 -35.19 -25.77 2.39
CA LEU A 368 -34.65 -24.42 2.27
C LEU A 368 -34.07 -24.16 0.88
N PHE A 369 -33.27 -25.09 0.36
CA PHE A 369 -32.70 -24.98 -0.98
C PHE A 369 -33.80 -24.87 -2.04
N SER A 370 -34.83 -25.71 -1.95
CA SER A 370 -35.94 -25.73 -2.92
C SER A 370 -36.74 -24.44 -2.89
N ARG A 371 -36.98 -23.86 -1.71
CA ARG A 371 -37.65 -22.55 -1.59
C ARG A 371 -36.87 -21.45 -2.30
N LYS A 372 -35.53 -21.51 -2.28
CA LYS A 372 -34.67 -20.50 -2.91
C LYS A 372 -34.48 -20.74 -4.41
N ALA A 373 -34.32 -22.01 -4.83
CA ALA A 373 -34.06 -22.41 -6.22
C ALA A 373 -35.32 -22.56 -7.08
N PHE A 374 -36.48 -22.87 -6.49
CA PHE A 374 -37.71 -23.21 -7.20
C PHE A 374 -38.97 -22.49 -6.69
N LYS A 375 -38.90 -21.75 -5.56
CA LYS A 375 -40.05 -21.13 -4.89
C LYS A 375 -41.12 -22.12 -4.38
N GLN A 376 -40.71 -23.36 -4.11
CA GLN A 376 -41.57 -24.43 -3.57
C GLN A 376 -40.77 -25.30 -2.57
N ASP A 377 -41.45 -26.16 -1.82
CA ASP A 377 -40.83 -26.96 -0.74
C ASP A 377 -40.01 -28.16 -1.23
N TYR A 378 -40.10 -28.51 -2.51
CA TYR A 378 -39.45 -29.69 -3.12
C TYR A 378 -38.78 -29.32 -4.46
N PRO A 379 -37.80 -30.11 -4.94
CA PRO A 379 -37.18 -29.88 -6.25
C PRO A 379 -38.20 -29.93 -7.39
N ALA A 380 -37.96 -29.15 -8.44
CA ALA A 380 -38.68 -29.33 -9.70
C ALA A 380 -38.28 -30.64 -10.39
N GLU A 381 -39.18 -31.19 -11.21
CA GLU A 381 -38.96 -32.45 -11.92
C GLU A 381 -37.67 -32.41 -12.76
N GLY A 382 -36.80 -33.41 -12.58
CA GLY A 382 -35.51 -33.53 -13.26
C GLY A 382 -34.33 -32.85 -12.55
N TYR A 383 -34.54 -32.20 -11.41
CA TYR A 383 -33.50 -31.56 -10.61
C TYR A 383 -33.18 -32.31 -9.30
N GLU A 384 -33.74 -33.49 -9.07
CA GLU A 384 -33.65 -34.22 -7.80
C GLU A 384 -32.21 -34.63 -7.49
N VAL A 385 -31.51 -35.21 -8.47
CA VAL A 385 -30.12 -35.65 -8.32
C VAL A 385 -29.19 -34.46 -8.11
N LEU A 386 -29.38 -33.38 -8.87
CA LEU A 386 -28.58 -32.16 -8.77
C LEU A 386 -28.81 -31.45 -7.43
N SER A 387 -30.05 -31.40 -6.95
CA SER A 387 -30.39 -30.83 -5.63
C SER A 387 -29.73 -31.61 -4.50
N LYS A 388 -29.70 -32.95 -4.58
CA LYS A 388 -28.96 -33.78 -3.61
C LYS A 388 -27.45 -33.50 -3.62
N LYS A 389 -26.84 -33.29 -4.80
CA LYS A 389 -25.43 -32.89 -4.90
C LYS A 389 -25.17 -31.54 -4.22
N VAL A 390 -26.06 -30.56 -4.39
CA VAL A 390 -25.95 -29.25 -3.74
C VAL A 390 -26.05 -29.36 -2.23
N ILE A 391 -26.97 -30.17 -1.71
CA ILE A 391 -27.12 -30.40 -0.26
C ILE A 391 -25.86 -31.04 0.32
N TYR A 392 -25.35 -32.08 -0.36
CA TYR A 392 -24.09 -32.72 0.01
C TYR A 392 -22.92 -31.73 0.05
N TYR A 393 -22.82 -30.85 -0.96
CA TYR A 393 -21.81 -29.79 -1.01
C TYR A 393 -21.96 -28.77 0.12
N ALA A 394 -23.19 -28.34 0.41
CA ALA A 394 -23.48 -27.33 1.44
C ALA A 394 -23.37 -27.85 2.88
N LYS A 395 -23.35 -29.18 3.08
CA LYS A 395 -23.19 -29.85 4.39
C LYS A 395 -24.11 -29.28 5.48
N GLY A 396 -25.37 -29.01 5.13
CA GLY A 396 -26.40 -28.53 6.05
C GLY A 396 -26.21 -27.09 6.56
N LEU A 397 -25.37 -26.26 5.92
CA LEU A 397 -25.21 -24.84 6.26
C LEU A 397 -26.30 -23.98 5.58
N PRO A 398 -27.20 -23.32 6.34
CA PRO A 398 -28.30 -22.54 5.78
C PRO A 398 -27.87 -21.46 4.77
N LEU A 399 -26.86 -20.67 5.11
CA LEU A 399 -26.38 -19.59 4.22
C LEU A 399 -25.82 -20.13 2.89
N ALA A 400 -25.10 -21.25 2.92
CA ALA A 400 -24.58 -21.87 1.70
C ALA A 400 -25.73 -22.36 0.80
N LEU A 401 -26.74 -22.98 1.40
CA LEU A 401 -27.95 -23.43 0.69
C LEU A 401 -28.72 -22.26 0.07
N GLU A 402 -28.84 -21.15 0.80
CA GLU A 402 -29.53 -19.95 0.32
C GLU A 402 -28.81 -19.30 -0.87
N VAL A 403 -27.48 -19.15 -0.76
CA VAL A 403 -26.66 -18.58 -1.83
C VAL A 403 -26.68 -19.47 -3.06
N LEU A 404 -26.49 -20.78 -2.89
CA LEU A 404 -26.51 -21.74 -4.01
C LEU A 404 -27.89 -21.82 -4.66
N GLY A 405 -28.96 -21.88 -3.86
CA GLY A 405 -30.33 -21.89 -4.38
C GLY A 405 -30.66 -20.63 -5.17
N SER A 406 -30.30 -19.46 -4.64
CA SER A 406 -30.51 -18.18 -5.33
C SER A 406 -29.66 -18.05 -6.60
N PHE A 407 -28.41 -18.53 -6.59
CA PHE A 407 -27.53 -18.53 -7.76
C PHE A 407 -28.05 -19.43 -8.88
N LEU A 408 -28.65 -20.57 -8.53
CA LEU A 408 -29.14 -21.59 -9.46
C LEU A 408 -30.59 -21.35 -9.92
N PHE A 409 -31.27 -20.36 -9.33
CA PHE A 409 -32.63 -19.95 -9.70
C PHE A 409 -32.75 -19.66 -11.22
N HIS A 410 -33.78 -20.23 -11.86
CA HIS A 410 -34.05 -20.17 -13.31
C HIS A 410 -32.97 -20.72 -14.26
N ARG A 411 -31.96 -21.44 -13.75
CA ARG A 411 -30.94 -22.06 -14.61
C ARG A 411 -31.34 -23.47 -15.03
N LYS A 412 -31.01 -23.83 -16.28
CA LYS A 412 -31.19 -25.18 -16.84
C LYS A 412 -30.24 -26.22 -16.20
N PRO A 413 -30.51 -27.53 -16.28
CA PRO A 413 -29.68 -28.56 -15.65
C PRO A 413 -28.20 -28.52 -16.07
N ASP A 414 -27.90 -28.27 -17.35
CA ASP A 414 -26.51 -28.16 -17.84
C ASP A 414 -25.71 -27.04 -17.14
N ALA A 415 -26.38 -25.94 -16.80
CA ALA A 415 -25.75 -24.82 -16.10
C ALA A 415 -25.53 -25.12 -14.61
N TRP A 416 -26.34 -26.01 -14.02
CA TRP A 416 -26.12 -26.52 -12.67
C TRP A 416 -24.91 -27.47 -12.65
N GLU A 417 -24.83 -28.39 -13.61
CA GLU A 417 -23.68 -29.29 -13.75
C GLU A 417 -22.37 -28.50 -13.95
N SER A 418 -22.36 -27.48 -14.80
CA SER A 418 -21.18 -26.62 -14.99
C SER A 418 -20.81 -25.79 -13.74
N ALA A 419 -21.81 -25.39 -12.96
CA ALA A 419 -21.58 -24.68 -11.70
C ALA A 419 -20.97 -25.60 -10.63
N LEU A 420 -21.39 -26.87 -10.59
CA LEU A 420 -21.01 -27.84 -9.56
C LEU A 420 -19.76 -28.65 -9.91
N GLU A 421 -19.47 -28.86 -11.20
CA GLU A 421 -18.33 -29.65 -11.69
C GLU A 421 -17.30 -28.74 -12.40
N PRO A 422 -16.13 -28.47 -11.79
CA PRO A 422 -15.12 -27.60 -12.39
C PRO A 422 -14.69 -28.04 -13.80
N GLY A 423 -14.61 -29.35 -14.07
CA GLY A 423 -14.21 -29.91 -15.36
C GLY A 423 -15.17 -29.64 -16.53
N GLN A 424 -16.36 -29.11 -16.26
CA GLN A 424 -17.38 -28.71 -17.24
C GLN A 424 -17.37 -27.21 -17.54
N ARG A 425 -16.42 -26.44 -16.98
CA ARG A 425 -16.30 -24.99 -17.20
C ARG A 425 -15.37 -24.70 -18.37
N SER A 426 -15.70 -23.68 -19.16
CA SER A 426 -14.82 -23.23 -20.25
C SER A 426 -13.55 -22.54 -19.78
N ARG A 427 -13.54 -22.02 -18.55
CA ARG A 427 -12.42 -21.27 -17.97
C ARG A 427 -12.09 -21.74 -16.57
N LEU A 428 -10.83 -22.13 -16.37
CA LEU A 428 -10.29 -22.56 -15.09
C LEU A 428 -9.16 -21.61 -14.66
N TRP A 429 -9.47 -20.67 -13.77
CA TRP A 429 -8.51 -19.67 -13.29
C TRP A 429 -8.16 -19.81 -11.80
N ARG A 430 -9.02 -20.44 -11.01
CA ARG A 430 -8.74 -20.69 -9.59
C ARG A 430 -7.88 -21.94 -9.46
N SER A 431 -6.73 -21.83 -8.80
CA SER A 431 -5.78 -22.93 -8.63
C SER A 431 -6.45 -24.18 -8.06
N GLU A 432 -7.30 -24.06 -7.04
CA GLU A 432 -8.03 -25.20 -6.45
C GLU A 432 -8.85 -26.00 -7.48
N HIS A 433 -9.57 -25.31 -8.37
CA HIS A 433 -10.37 -25.94 -9.41
C HIS A 433 -9.50 -26.58 -10.50
N VAL A 434 -8.42 -25.90 -10.90
CA VAL A 434 -7.46 -26.44 -11.87
C VAL A 434 -6.80 -27.69 -11.31
N LEU A 435 -6.32 -27.65 -10.05
CA LEU A 435 -5.71 -28.77 -9.36
C LEU A 435 -6.70 -29.93 -9.22
N HIS A 436 -7.97 -29.68 -8.85
CA HIS A 436 -9.00 -30.72 -8.80
C HIS A 436 -9.17 -31.40 -10.18
N VAL A 437 -9.27 -30.60 -11.24
CA VAL A 437 -9.44 -31.08 -12.62
C VAL A 437 -8.24 -31.91 -13.08
N LEU A 438 -7.02 -31.46 -12.79
CA LEU A 438 -5.77 -32.13 -13.15
C LEU A 438 -5.48 -33.36 -12.28
N LYS A 439 -5.81 -33.36 -10.99
CA LYS A 439 -5.61 -34.50 -10.09
C LYS A 439 -6.57 -35.65 -10.38
N HIS A 440 -7.85 -35.34 -10.59
CA HIS A 440 -8.90 -36.34 -10.77
C HIS A 440 -9.22 -36.63 -12.24
N SER A 441 -8.49 -36.02 -13.19
CA SER A 441 -8.70 -36.20 -14.63
C SER A 441 -10.16 -35.98 -15.05
N THR A 442 -10.84 -34.99 -14.44
CA THR A 442 -12.24 -34.64 -14.71
C THR A 442 -12.40 -33.60 -15.82
N GLY A 443 -11.29 -33.13 -16.40
CA GLY A 443 -11.29 -32.19 -17.51
C GLY A 443 -11.99 -32.76 -18.73
N THR A 444 -12.74 -31.91 -19.44
CA THR A 444 -13.49 -32.29 -20.65
C THR A 444 -13.17 -31.38 -21.82
N GLU A 445 -13.69 -31.72 -22.99
CA GLU A 445 -13.55 -30.91 -24.21
C GLU A 445 -14.21 -29.52 -24.10
N LYS A 446 -15.00 -29.25 -23.04
CA LYS A 446 -15.52 -27.90 -22.77
C LYS A 446 -14.46 -26.95 -22.22
N VAL A 447 -13.37 -27.45 -21.63
CA VAL A 447 -12.32 -26.62 -21.05
C VAL A 447 -11.48 -25.98 -22.16
N GLU A 448 -11.60 -24.67 -22.32
CA GLU A 448 -10.86 -23.91 -23.34
C GLU A 448 -9.67 -23.13 -22.77
N SER A 449 -9.66 -22.85 -21.47
CA SER A 449 -8.57 -22.08 -20.85
C SER A 449 -8.21 -22.54 -19.45
N ILE A 450 -6.91 -22.64 -19.20
CA ILE A 450 -6.32 -22.98 -17.92
C ILE A 450 -5.27 -21.94 -17.57
N SER A 451 -5.36 -21.39 -16.35
CA SER A 451 -4.33 -20.57 -15.76
C SER A 451 -4.01 -21.12 -14.36
N LEU A 452 -2.79 -21.60 -14.19
CA LEU A 452 -2.27 -22.15 -12.95
C LEU A 452 -0.98 -21.43 -12.57
N SER A 453 -1.05 -20.64 -11.50
CA SER A 453 0.12 -20.05 -10.85
C SER A 453 0.35 -20.78 -9.54
N SER A 454 1.59 -21.26 -9.32
CA SER A 454 2.11 -22.00 -8.15
C SER A 454 1.11 -22.33 -7.03
N PRO A 455 0.82 -23.62 -6.76
CA PRO A 455 0.14 -23.99 -5.52
C PRO A 455 1.02 -23.66 -4.30
N SER A 456 0.37 -23.26 -3.20
CA SER A 456 1.01 -23.04 -1.91
C SER A 456 1.47 -24.40 -1.34
N LYS A 457 2.79 -24.65 -1.33
CA LYS A 457 3.49 -25.74 -0.63
C LYS A 457 2.90 -27.16 -0.79
N GLY A 458 3.49 -27.94 -1.69
CA GLY A 458 3.34 -29.39 -1.75
C GLY A 458 3.73 -29.93 -3.13
N GLU A 459 4.53 -31.01 -3.18
CA GLU A 459 4.71 -31.80 -4.40
C GLU A 459 3.39 -32.51 -4.71
N GLU A 460 2.51 -31.86 -5.45
CA GLU A 460 1.25 -32.47 -5.84
C GLU A 460 1.43 -33.32 -7.11
N HIS A 461 1.14 -34.63 -7.01
CA HIS A 461 1.12 -35.52 -8.17
C HIS A 461 -0.07 -35.19 -9.10
N LEU A 462 0.18 -34.41 -10.14
CA LEU A 462 -0.81 -34.04 -11.15
C LEU A 462 -0.94 -35.14 -12.21
N ASN A 463 -2.15 -35.48 -12.65
CA ASN A 463 -2.33 -36.48 -13.70
C ASN A 463 -2.27 -35.81 -15.08
N VAL A 464 -1.23 -36.14 -15.85
CA VAL A 464 -1.02 -35.62 -17.23
C VAL A 464 -2.10 -36.09 -18.21
N GLU A 465 -2.81 -37.19 -17.94
CA GLU A 465 -3.90 -37.69 -18.78
C GLU A 465 -5.05 -36.69 -18.88
N ALA A 466 -5.22 -35.80 -17.90
CA ALA A 466 -6.23 -34.75 -17.93
C ALA A 466 -6.12 -33.90 -19.22
N PHE A 467 -4.90 -33.59 -19.67
CA PHE A 467 -4.68 -32.80 -20.90
C PHE A 467 -5.17 -33.51 -22.16
N SER A 468 -5.16 -34.85 -22.20
CA SER A 468 -5.66 -35.62 -23.34
C SER A 468 -7.17 -35.52 -23.54
N LYS A 469 -7.92 -35.23 -22.47
CA LYS A 469 -9.38 -35.04 -22.50
C LYS A 469 -9.79 -33.60 -22.87
N MET A 470 -8.89 -32.63 -22.71
CA MET A 470 -9.16 -31.20 -22.94
C MET A 470 -8.75 -30.77 -24.36
N LYS A 471 -9.36 -31.38 -25.38
CA LYS A 471 -8.95 -31.25 -26.78
C LYS A 471 -9.19 -29.87 -27.41
N ASN A 472 -10.05 -29.05 -26.80
CA ASN A 472 -10.35 -27.68 -27.26
C ASN A 472 -9.61 -26.62 -26.46
N LEU A 473 -8.53 -26.99 -25.76
CA LEU A 473 -7.75 -26.03 -24.98
C LEU A 473 -7.07 -25.02 -25.92
N ARG A 474 -7.35 -23.73 -25.71
CA ARG A 474 -6.88 -22.59 -26.52
C ARG A 474 -5.87 -21.72 -25.78
N LEU A 475 -5.95 -21.67 -24.45
CA LEU A 475 -5.04 -20.92 -23.59
C LEU A 475 -4.52 -21.81 -22.48
N LEU A 476 -3.21 -21.94 -22.39
CA LEU A 476 -2.54 -22.64 -21.29
C LEU A 476 -1.48 -21.73 -20.66
N LYS A 477 -1.65 -21.41 -19.38
CA LYS A 477 -0.66 -20.72 -18.57
C LYS A 477 -0.33 -21.56 -17.34
N ILE A 478 0.93 -21.98 -17.20
CA ILE A 478 1.44 -22.73 -16.06
C ILE A 478 2.74 -22.07 -15.57
N SER A 479 2.84 -21.81 -14.27
CA SER A 479 4.05 -21.24 -13.67
C SER A 479 4.41 -21.98 -12.37
N ASN A 480 5.67 -22.41 -12.27
CA ASN A 480 6.24 -23.10 -11.09
C ASN A 480 5.52 -24.40 -10.70
N VAL A 481 5.13 -25.21 -11.70
CA VAL A 481 4.49 -26.52 -11.48
C VAL A 481 5.33 -27.61 -12.11
N GLN A 482 5.75 -28.58 -11.30
CA GLN A 482 6.39 -29.81 -11.78
C GLN A 482 5.29 -30.79 -12.16
N LEU A 483 5.09 -31.04 -13.46
CA LEU A 483 4.29 -32.19 -13.90
C LEU A 483 5.13 -33.48 -13.79
N PRO A 484 4.53 -34.62 -13.40
CA PRO A 484 5.19 -35.90 -13.52
C PRO A 484 5.54 -36.20 -14.99
N HIS A 485 6.57 -37.04 -15.18
CA HIS A 485 7.06 -37.42 -16.51
C HIS A 485 5.93 -37.99 -17.39
N GLY A 486 5.95 -37.69 -18.70
CA GLY A 486 5.03 -38.30 -19.68
C GLY A 486 3.88 -37.43 -20.21
N LEU A 487 4.03 -36.11 -20.26
CA LEU A 487 3.09 -35.26 -21.02
C LEU A 487 3.18 -35.60 -22.52
N ASN A 488 2.26 -36.45 -22.97
CA ASN A 488 2.27 -37.00 -24.33
C ASN A 488 1.31 -36.25 -25.29
N TYR A 489 0.46 -35.37 -24.77
CA TYR A 489 -0.53 -34.64 -25.56
C TYR A 489 -0.68 -33.18 -25.10
N LEU A 490 -0.72 -32.28 -26.09
CA LEU A 490 -1.20 -30.92 -25.96
C LEU A 490 -2.21 -30.64 -27.08
N SER A 491 -3.21 -29.81 -26.78
CA SER A 491 -4.27 -29.44 -27.72
C SER A 491 -3.72 -28.65 -28.91
N ASN A 492 -4.07 -29.05 -30.14
CA ASN A 492 -3.73 -28.32 -31.36
C ASN A 492 -4.58 -27.05 -31.56
N GLU A 493 -5.58 -26.82 -30.71
CA GLU A 493 -6.36 -25.57 -30.68
C GLU A 493 -5.67 -24.45 -29.90
N LEU A 494 -4.51 -24.73 -29.28
CA LEU A 494 -3.75 -23.74 -28.52
C LEU A 494 -3.37 -22.54 -29.40
N ARG A 495 -3.73 -21.36 -28.91
CA ARG A 495 -3.36 -20.04 -29.46
C ARG A 495 -2.31 -19.35 -28.60
N PHE A 496 -2.31 -19.64 -27.31
CA PHE A 496 -1.37 -19.08 -26.33
C PHE A 496 -0.87 -20.18 -25.40
N LEU A 497 0.45 -20.33 -25.32
CA LEU A 497 1.11 -21.26 -24.41
C LEU A 497 2.17 -20.52 -23.61
N ASN A 498 1.92 -20.37 -22.31
CA ASN A 498 2.90 -19.87 -21.34
C ASN A 498 3.22 -20.96 -20.32
N TRP A 499 4.48 -21.41 -20.27
CA TRP A 499 4.91 -22.47 -19.38
C TRP A 499 6.31 -22.22 -18.82
N ASP A 500 6.37 -21.55 -17.68
CA ASP A 500 7.62 -21.31 -16.98
C ASP A 500 8.12 -22.60 -16.31
N GLY A 501 9.39 -22.96 -16.58
CA GLY A 501 10.00 -24.18 -16.08
C GLY A 501 9.51 -25.46 -16.78
N TYR A 502 9.13 -25.39 -18.06
CA TYR A 502 8.63 -26.55 -18.82
C TYR A 502 9.57 -27.77 -18.68
N PRO A 503 9.06 -28.94 -18.27
CA PRO A 503 9.89 -30.02 -17.74
C PRO A 503 10.47 -30.99 -18.79
N LEU A 504 9.92 -31.04 -20.00
CA LEU A 504 10.35 -31.99 -21.03
C LEU A 504 11.49 -31.44 -21.90
N GLU A 505 12.27 -32.35 -22.48
CA GLU A 505 13.40 -32.00 -23.36
C GLU A 505 12.97 -31.61 -24.79
N SER A 506 11.73 -31.88 -25.16
CA SER A 506 11.10 -31.50 -26.43
C SER A 506 9.59 -31.29 -26.26
N MET A 507 8.94 -30.72 -27.27
CA MET A 507 7.48 -30.69 -27.34
C MET A 507 6.90 -32.11 -27.57
N PRO A 508 5.66 -32.40 -27.16
CA PRO A 508 5.01 -33.68 -27.43
C PRO A 508 4.87 -33.90 -28.93
N THR A 509 5.12 -35.11 -29.42
CA THR A 509 5.10 -35.43 -30.86
C THR A 509 3.72 -35.23 -31.51
N SER A 510 2.63 -35.38 -30.73
CA SER A 510 1.27 -35.14 -31.21
C SER A 510 0.93 -33.65 -31.36
N PHE A 511 1.70 -32.76 -30.75
CA PHE A 511 1.41 -31.34 -30.74
C PHE A 511 1.86 -30.68 -32.04
N GLN A 512 0.88 -30.12 -32.73
CA GLN A 512 1.06 -29.41 -33.99
C GLN A 512 0.60 -27.95 -33.80
N PRO A 513 1.52 -26.98 -33.73
CA PRO A 513 1.20 -25.61 -33.31
C PRO A 513 0.53 -24.76 -34.42
N TYR A 514 -0.33 -25.31 -35.27
CA TYR A 514 -0.89 -24.61 -36.45
C TYR A 514 -1.67 -23.33 -36.11
N LYS A 515 -2.29 -23.29 -34.94
CA LYS A 515 -3.10 -22.16 -34.44
C LYS A 515 -2.37 -21.31 -33.39
N LEU A 516 -1.14 -21.69 -33.05
CA LEU A 516 -0.38 -21.06 -31.96
C LEU A 516 0.12 -19.69 -32.41
N VAL A 517 -0.16 -18.66 -31.61
CA VAL A 517 0.26 -17.28 -31.85
C VAL A 517 1.46 -16.92 -30.99
N GLU A 518 1.45 -17.34 -29.73
CA GLU A 518 2.50 -17.03 -28.77
C GLU A 518 2.94 -18.28 -28.00
N LEU A 519 4.26 -18.47 -27.96
CA LEU A 519 4.93 -19.54 -27.23
C LEU A 519 5.94 -18.94 -26.24
N ILE A 520 5.63 -19.02 -24.95
CA ILE A 520 6.42 -18.41 -23.87
C ILE A 520 6.80 -19.52 -22.89
N MET A 521 8.01 -20.05 -22.96
CA MET A 521 8.47 -21.12 -22.08
C MET A 521 9.85 -20.79 -21.50
N PRO A 522 9.94 -19.78 -20.61
CA PRO A 522 11.19 -19.46 -19.94
C PRO A 522 11.62 -20.62 -19.02
N HIS A 523 12.92 -20.68 -18.73
CA HIS A 523 13.54 -21.70 -17.87
C HIS A 523 13.24 -23.14 -18.29
N SER A 524 12.97 -23.37 -19.58
CA SER A 524 12.59 -24.68 -20.09
C SER A 524 13.78 -25.66 -20.13
N ARG A 525 13.46 -26.95 -19.97
CA ARG A 525 14.44 -28.04 -20.14
C ARG A 525 14.60 -28.49 -21.59
N ILE A 526 13.90 -27.83 -22.53
CA ILE A 526 13.95 -28.13 -23.96
C ILE A 526 15.38 -28.05 -24.48
N LYS A 527 15.80 -29.10 -25.21
CA LYS A 527 17.08 -29.16 -25.95
C LYS A 527 16.92 -28.69 -27.39
N GLN A 528 15.79 -29.03 -28.01
CA GLN A 528 15.36 -28.62 -29.34
C GLN A 528 13.83 -28.48 -29.34
N LEU A 529 13.33 -27.34 -29.84
CA LEU A 529 11.91 -26.98 -29.74
C LEU A 529 11.00 -27.99 -30.47
N TRP A 530 11.32 -28.25 -31.75
CA TRP A 530 10.66 -29.24 -32.58
C TRP A 530 11.58 -29.70 -33.72
N ASP A 531 11.25 -30.87 -34.29
CA ASP A 531 11.89 -31.42 -35.47
C ASP A 531 10.81 -31.72 -36.52
N GLY A 532 10.75 -30.90 -37.58
CA GLY A 532 9.75 -31.02 -38.65
C GLY A 532 8.29 -30.81 -38.22
N ILE A 533 7.87 -29.56 -37.95
CA ILE A 533 6.44 -29.20 -37.80
C ILE A 533 5.80 -28.87 -39.15
N GLY A 534 4.48 -28.93 -39.31
CA GLY A 534 3.81 -28.30 -40.46
C GLY A 534 3.89 -26.75 -40.42
N SER A 535 3.45 -26.09 -41.50
CA SER A 535 3.45 -24.61 -41.57
C SER A 535 2.55 -23.99 -40.50
N SER A 536 3.08 -23.06 -39.71
CA SER A 536 2.36 -22.30 -38.67
C SER A 536 2.45 -20.81 -38.97
N GLU A 537 1.49 -20.32 -39.75
CA GLU A 537 1.42 -18.91 -40.17
C GLU A 537 0.98 -17.96 -39.06
N TRP A 538 0.52 -18.47 -37.92
CA TRP A 538 -0.06 -17.67 -36.86
C TRP A 538 0.96 -17.29 -35.79
N LEU A 539 2.09 -18.01 -35.72
CA LEU A 539 3.08 -17.85 -34.67
C LEU A 539 3.87 -16.56 -34.86
N LYS A 540 3.73 -15.64 -33.91
CA LYS A 540 4.35 -14.32 -33.90
C LYS A 540 5.43 -14.19 -32.83
N LEU A 541 5.34 -14.93 -31.73
CA LEU A 541 6.27 -14.81 -30.61
C LEU A 541 6.77 -16.17 -30.13
N ILE A 542 8.08 -16.29 -30.00
CA ILE A 542 8.76 -17.39 -29.30
C ILE A 542 9.67 -16.79 -28.22
N ASN A 543 9.44 -17.16 -26.97
CA ASN A 543 10.31 -16.83 -25.84
C ASN A 543 10.73 -18.12 -25.14
N LEU A 544 12.02 -18.45 -25.21
CA LEU A 544 12.66 -19.58 -24.50
C LEU A 544 13.76 -19.08 -23.57
N SER A 545 13.64 -17.85 -23.03
CA SER A 545 14.65 -17.25 -22.17
C SER A 545 15.06 -18.16 -21.00
N ASN A 546 16.33 -18.12 -20.62
CA ASN A 546 16.96 -18.91 -19.57
C ASN A 546 16.80 -20.44 -19.73
N SER A 547 16.49 -20.93 -20.94
CA SER A 547 16.45 -22.36 -21.24
C SER A 547 17.87 -22.90 -21.39
N LYS A 548 18.52 -23.18 -20.24
CA LYS A 548 19.94 -23.56 -20.16
C LYS A 548 20.28 -24.84 -20.93
N ASN A 549 19.29 -25.69 -21.26
CA ASN A 549 19.47 -26.93 -22.00
C ASN A 549 19.36 -26.78 -23.52
N LEU A 550 18.90 -25.64 -24.02
CA LEU A 550 18.69 -25.42 -25.45
C LEU A 550 20.04 -25.48 -26.19
N ILE A 551 20.14 -26.34 -27.20
CA ILE A 551 21.40 -26.60 -27.93
C ILE A 551 21.39 -25.88 -29.28
N MET A 552 20.25 -25.89 -29.97
CA MET A 552 20.06 -25.28 -31.28
C MET A 552 18.64 -24.73 -31.47
N THR A 553 18.50 -23.73 -32.36
CA THR A 553 17.18 -23.24 -32.80
C THR A 553 16.52 -24.23 -33.78
N PRO A 554 15.19 -24.25 -33.89
CA PRO A 554 14.51 -25.04 -34.92
C PRO A 554 14.68 -24.44 -36.32
N ASP A 555 14.21 -25.18 -37.33
CA ASP A 555 13.93 -24.63 -38.66
C ASP A 555 12.75 -23.63 -38.59
N PHE A 556 12.97 -22.44 -39.13
CA PHE A 556 12.01 -21.33 -39.17
C PHE A 556 11.32 -21.17 -40.53
N THR A 557 11.65 -21.97 -41.56
CA THR A 557 11.01 -21.89 -42.90
C THR A 557 9.49 -21.99 -42.85
N ARG A 558 8.96 -22.71 -41.85
CA ARG A 558 7.54 -22.99 -41.63
C ARG A 558 6.86 -22.04 -40.63
N VAL A 559 7.56 -21.01 -40.15
CA VAL A 559 7.02 -19.95 -39.28
C VAL A 559 7.39 -18.55 -39.81
N PRO A 560 6.98 -18.21 -41.04
CA PRO A 560 7.44 -16.99 -41.73
C PRO A 560 6.94 -15.68 -41.09
N ASN A 561 5.93 -15.77 -40.22
CA ASN A 561 5.27 -14.63 -39.59
C ASN A 561 5.80 -14.33 -38.17
N LEU A 562 6.92 -14.91 -37.79
CA LEU A 562 7.56 -14.66 -36.50
C LEU A 562 8.02 -13.20 -36.41
N GLU A 563 7.55 -12.49 -35.38
CA GLU A 563 7.84 -11.09 -35.09
C GLU A 563 8.84 -10.95 -33.92
N ILE A 564 8.79 -11.85 -32.93
CA ILE A 564 9.62 -11.75 -31.71
C ILE A 564 10.25 -13.10 -31.40
N LEU A 565 11.58 -13.12 -31.28
CA LEU A 565 12.36 -14.28 -30.84
C LEU A 565 13.26 -13.91 -29.66
N ILE A 566 12.96 -14.45 -28.48
CA ILE A 566 13.71 -14.20 -27.25
C ILE A 566 14.35 -15.51 -26.77
N LEU A 567 15.68 -15.58 -26.84
CA LEU A 567 16.51 -16.70 -26.39
C LEU A 567 17.54 -16.24 -25.35
N GLN A 568 17.31 -15.10 -24.69
CA GLN A 568 18.18 -14.58 -23.63
C GLN A 568 18.58 -15.68 -22.64
N GLY A 569 19.85 -15.74 -22.23
CA GLY A 569 20.34 -16.66 -21.19
C GLY A 569 20.39 -18.14 -21.61
N CYS A 570 20.21 -18.47 -22.89
CA CYS A 570 20.38 -19.84 -23.41
C CYS A 570 21.87 -20.23 -23.52
N THR A 571 22.51 -20.42 -22.36
CA THR A 571 23.98 -20.54 -22.25
C THR A 571 24.61 -21.72 -23.00
N ARG A 572 23.89 -22.83 -23.24
CA ARG A 572 24.40 -23.99 -24.02
C ARG A 572 24.13 -23.91 -25.52
N MET A 573 23.35 -22.93 -25.98
CA MET A 573 22.99 -22.82 -27.38
C MET A 573 24.24 -22.50 -28.20
N SER A 574 24.55 -23.36 -29.18
CA SER A 574 25.81 -23.26 -29.94
C SER A 574 25.60 -23.10 -31.44
N LYS A 575 24.43 -23.48 -31.95
CA LYS A 575 24.06 -23.44 -33.37
C LYS A 575 22.74 -22.71 -33.55
N ILE A 576 22.68 -21.86 -34.57
CA ILE A 576 21.44 -21.25 -35.07
C ILE A 576 21.17 -21.79 -36.47
N HIS A 577 19.93 -22.15 -36.74
CA HIS A 577 19.50 -22.64 -38.05
C HIS A 577 19.57 -21.54 -39.10
N ALA A 578 20.01 -21.87 -40.32
CA ALA A 578 20.26 -20.89 -41.38
C ALA A 578 19.01 -20.09 -41.77
N SER A 579 17.82 -20.71 -41.72
CA SER A 579 16.53 -20.09 -42.03
C SER A 579 16.20 -18.88 -41.15
N LEU A 580 16.84 -18.72 -39.99
CA LEU A 580 16.66 -17.53 -39.16
C LEU A 580 17.04 -16.27 -39.95
N GLY A 581 18.04 -16.36 -40.82
CA GLY A 581 18.51 -15.23 -41.63
C GLY A 581 17.49 -14.70 -42.64
N ASP A 582 16.45 -15.46 -42.96
CA ASP A 582 15.45 -15.09 -43.98
C ASP A 582 14.09 -14.64 -43.39
N LEU A 583 14.03 -14.41 -42.07
CA LEU A 583 12.80 -14.01 -41.37
C LEU A 583 12.47 -12.53 -41.60
N LYS A 584 11.72 -12.25 -42.67
CA LYS A 584 11.36 -10.89 -43.09
C LYS A 584 10.48 -10.09 -42.12
N ARG A 585 9.71 -10.77 -41.26
CA ARG A 585 8.76 -10.16 -40.30
C ARG A 585 9.32 -10.02 -38.88
N LEU A 586 10.53 -10.49 -38.62
CA LEU A 586 11.14 -10.44 -37.29
C LEU A 586 11.44 -8.98 -36.93
N ILE A 587 10.92 -8.52 -35.79
CA ILE A 587 11.07 -7.17 -35.21
C ILE A 587 12.13 -7.18 -34.11
N LEU A 588 12.10 -8.19 -33.24
CA LEU A 588 13.05 -8.34 -32.12
C LEU A 588 13.73 -9.71 -32.17
N LEU A 589 15.06 -9.70 -32.14
CA LEU A 589 15.90 -10.86 -31.93
C LEU A 589 16.78 -10.65 -30.70
N ASP A 590 16.47 -11.35 -29.61
CA ASP A 590 17.22 -11.27 -28.36
C ASP A 590 17.97 -12.59 -28.08
N LEU A 591 19.29 -12.53 -28.21
CA LEU A 591 20.23 -13.61 -27.92
C LEU A 591 21.16 -13.26 -26.74
N ASN A 592 20.79 -12.27 -25.91
CA ASN A 592 21.61 -11.78 -24.80
C ASN A 592 22.07 -12.92 -23.88
N GLY A 593 23.35 -12.98 -23.52
CA GLY A 593 23.89 -13.99 -22.61
C GLY A 593 23.94 -15.42 -23.17
N CYS A 594 23.85 -15.60 -24.50
CA CYS A 594 24.07 -16.90 -25.14
C CYS A 594 25.58 -17.23 -25.25
N ILE A 595 26.21 -17.47 -24.10
CA ILE A 595 27.66 -17.69 -23.95
C ILE A 595 28.20 -18.83 -24.85
N GLY A 596 27.39 -19.85 -25.11
CA GLY A 596 27.73 -20.99 -25.97
C GLY A 596 27.76 -20.70 -27.47
N LEU A 597 27.20 -19.56 -27.91
CA LEU A 597 26.96 -19.25 -29.32
C LEU A 597 28.28 -19.01 -30.06
N LYS A 598 28.56 -19.83 -31.08
CA LYS A 598 29.82 -19.75 -31.84
C LYS A 598 29.70 -18.99 -33.14
N SER A 599 28.54 -19.07 -33.80
CA SER A 599 28.31 -18.50 -35.13
C SER A 599 26.84 -18.21 -35.36
N LEU A 600 26.58 -17.14 -36.10
CA LEU A 600 25.29 -16.82 -36.71
C LEU A 600 25.21 -17.38 -38.14
N PRO A 601 24.02 -17.44 -38.77
CA PRO A 601 23.90 -17.70 -40.20
C PRO A 601 24.80 -16.73 -41.00
N TYR A 602 25.55 -17.23 -41.99
CA TYR A 602 26.54 -16.42 -42.71
C TYR A 602 25.94 -15.18 -43.39
N LYS A 603 24.69 -15.28 -43.87
CA LYS A 603 23.94 -14.20 -44.48
C LYS A 603 22.65 -13.94 -43.69
N ILE A 604 22.30 -12.68 -43.50
CA ILE A 604 21.03 -12.26 -42.90
C ILE A 604 20.32 -11.21 -43.77
N SER A 605 19.00 -11.30 -43.84
CA SER A 605 18.09 -10.41 -44.57
C SER A 605 16.80 -10.22 -43.78
N LEU A 606 16.90 -9.48 -42.67
CA LEU A 606 15.83 -9.29 -41.69
C LEU A 606 15.16 -7.92 -41.88
N GLU A 607 14.34 -7.80 -42.93
CA GLU A 607 13.78 -6.51 -43.41
C GLU A 607 12.99 -5.72 -42.35
N SER A 608 12.32 -6.40 -41.42
CA SER A 608 11.51 -5.76 -40.37
C SER A 608 12.21 -5.57 -39.03
N LEU A 609 13.47 -6.01 -38.90
CA LEU A 609 14.15 -6.05 -37.60
C LEU A 609 14.41 -4.65 -37.09
N GLU A 610 14.00 -4.37 -35.85
CA GLU A 610 14.19 -3.07 -35.18
C GLU A 610 15.25 -3.15 -34.08
N ILE A 611 15.32 -4.29 -33.38
CA ILE A 611 16.23 -4.51 -32.26
C ILE A 611 16.93 -5.87 -32.41
N PHE A 612 18.26 -5.85 -32.40
CA PHE A 612 19.10 -7.05 -32.42
C PHE A 612 20.06 -7.05 -31.23
N VAL A 613 19.87 -8.00 -30.31
CA VAL A 613 20.66 -8.13 -29.09
C VAL A 613 21.52 -9.39 -29.13
N LEU A 614 22.84 -9.21 -29.10
CA LEU A 614 23.86 -10.26 -29.03
C LEU A 614 24.79 -10.08 -27.82
N SER A 615 24.44 -9.16 -26.91
CA SER A 615 25.22 -8.84 -25.71
C SER A 615 25.63 -10.11 -24.94
N GLY A 616 26.86 -10.17 -24.43
CA GLY A 616 27.37 -11.30 -23.66
C GLY A 616 27.55 -12.62 -24.44
N CYS A 617 27.41 -12.64 -25.77
CA CYS A 617 27.75 -13.80 -26.60
C CYS A 617 29.27 -13.94 -26.76
N SER A 618 29.97 -14.25 -25.67
CA SER A 618 31.44 -14.19 -25.56
C SER A 618 32.21 -15.16 -26.45
N ARG A 619 31.56 -16.13 -27.10
CA ARG A 619 32.17 -17.05 -28.08
C ARG A 619 31.89 -16.68 -29.54
N LEU A 620 31.08 -15.66 -29.80
CA LEU A 620 30.75 -15.21 -31.14
C LEU A 620 31.93 -14.40 -31.71
N LYS A 621 32.56 -14.91 -32.77
CA LYS A 621 33.78 -14.33 -33.35
C LYS A 621 33.56 -13.46 -34.58
N LYS A 622 32.41 -13.60 -35.25
CA LYS A 622 32.10 -12.92 -36.52
C LYS A 622 30.64 -12.47 -36.51
N PHE A 623 30.40 -11.27 -37.01
CA PHE A 623 29.08 -10.79 -37.37
C PHE A 623 28.74 -11.22 -38.81
N PRO A 624 27.47 -11.55 -39.15
CA PRO A 624 27.09 -12.06 -40.46
C PRO A 624 27.03 -11.00 -41.56
N GLU A 625 27.13 -11.42 -42.82
CA GLU A 625 26.96 -10.54 -43.98
C GLU A 625 25.49 -10.13 -44.15
N ILE A 626 25.25 -8.83 -44.34
CA ILE A 626 23.91 -8.27 -44.52
C ILE A 626 23.55 -8.27 -46.01
N VAL A 627 22.45 -8.95 -46.36
CA VAL A 627 21.93 -9.04 -47.73
C VAL A 627 20.64 -8.22 -47.84
N GLY A 628 20.62 -7.25 -48.75
CA GLY A 628 19.54 -6.26 -48.85
C GLY A 628 19.67 -5.13 -47.80
N ASN A 629 18.76 -4.17 -47.83
CA ASN A 629 18.77 -3.03 -46.92
C ASN A 629 17.89 -3.30 -45.69
N MET A 630 18.48 -3.31 -44.49
CA MET A 630 17.76 -3.49 -43.22
C MET A 630 17.45 -2.11 -42.60
N LEU A 631 16.64 -1.33 -43.31
CA LEU A 631 16.37 0.07 -43.00
C LEU A 631 15.67 0.31 -41.64
N ARG A 632 15.04 -0.72 -41.08
CA ARG A 632 14.30 -0.61 -39.81
C ARG A 632 15.15 -0.88 -38.57
N LEU A 633 16.34 -1.45 -38.73
CA LEU A 633 17.17 -1.80 -37.57
C LEU A 633 17.66 -0.52 -36.90
N SER A 634 17.13 -0.25 -35.71
CA SER A 634 17.42 0.96 -34.93
C SER A 634 18.48 0.68 -33.85
N LYS A 635 18.47 -0.50 -33.23
CA LYS A 635 19.36 -0.81 -32.10
C LYS A 635 20.10 -2.12 -32.31
N LEU A 636 21.44 -2.06 -32.27
CA LEU A 636 22.32 -3.22 -32.36
C LEU A 636 23.24 -3.28 -31.15
N TYR A 637 23.10 -4.35 -30.37
CA TYR A 637 23.90 -4.60 -29.17
C TYR A 637 24.82 -5.80 -29.38
N LEU A 638 26.13 -5.55 -29.35
CA LEU A 638 27.22 -6.52 -29.56
C LEU A 638 28.18 -6.54 -28.36
N ASP A 639 27.84 -5.89 -27.26
CA ASP A 639 28.71 -5.74 -26.10
C ASP A 639 29.11 -7.08 -25.46
N GLY A 640 30.34 -7.20 -24.98
CA GLY A 640 30.87 -8.44 -24.39
C GLY A 640 30.98 -9.62 -25.36
N THR A 641 31.01 -9.39 -26.68
CA THR A 641 31.25 -10.42 -27.70
C THR A 641 32.75 -10.58 -28.03
N ALA A 642 33.11 -11.67 -28.72
CA ALA A 642 34.48 -11.90 -29.20
C ALA A 642 34.67 -11.52 -30.68
N ILE A 643 33.83 -10.63 -31.21
CA ILE A 643 33.87 -10.15 -32.57
C ILE A 643 35.18 -9.38 -32.80
N LYS A 644 35.85 -9.66 -33.93
CA LYS A 644 37.10 -8.99 -34.31
C LYS A 644 36.89 -7.76 -35.20
N GLU A 645 35.93 -7.87 -36.12
CA GLU A 645 35.62 -6.86 -37.13
C GLU A 645 34.14 -6.98 -37.51
N LEU A 646 33.55 -5.89 -38.00
CA LEU A 646 32.24 -5.89 -38.66
C LEU A 646 32.43 -6.00 -40.18
N PRO A 647 31.52 -6.67 -40.90
CA PRO A 647 31.60 -6.78 -42.36
C PRO A 647 31.33 -5.43 -43.04
N LEU A 648 31.84 -5.25 -44.27
CA LEU A 648 31.59 -4.03 -45.06
C LEU A 648 30.10 -3.78 -45.31
N SER A 649 29.29 -4.85 -45.37
CA SER A 649 27.84 -4.80 -45.54
C SER A 649 27.09 -4.13 -44.39
N VAL A 650 27.76 -3.76 -43.28
CA VAL A 650 27.19 -2.94 -42.19
C VAL A 650 26.69 -1.59 -42.69
N GLU A 651 27.23 -1.05 -43.80
CA GLU A 651 26.78 0.18 -44.44
C GLU A 651 25.29 0.16 -44.84
N ARG A 652 24.69 -1.04 -44.93
CA ARG A 652 23.28 -1.25 -45.30
C ARG A 652 22.30 -1.05 -44.14
N LEU A 653 22.79 -0.81 -42.93
CA LEU A 653 22.00 -0.59 -41.71
C LEU A 653 21.65 0.90 -41.52
N THR A 654 21.23 1.61 -42.58
CA THR A 654 21.15 3.09 -42.57
C THR A 654 20.15 3.68 -41.57
N GLY A 655 19.23 2.89 -41.02
CA GLY A 655 18.30 3.28 -39.95
C GLY A 655 18.85 3.10 -38.52
N LEU A 656 20.08 2.62 -38.37
CA LEU A 656 20.68 2.33 -37.07
C LEU A 656 20.91 3.62 -36.29
N THR A 657 20.32 3.71 -35.10
CA THR A 657 20.46 4.85 -34.18
C THR A 657 21.44 4.56 -33.04
N LEU A 658 21.60 3.30 -32.66
CA LEU A 658 22.50 2.87 -31.58
C LEU A 658 23.31 1.64 -32.00
N LEU A 659 24.64 1.75 -31.90
CA LEU A 659 25.59 0.66 -32.02
C LEU A 659 26.41 0.52 -30.74
N ASN A 660 26.20 -0.59 -30.01
CA ASN A 660 26.95 -0.88 -28.79
C ASN A 660 27.93 -2.05 -29.01
N LEU A 661 29.22 -1.77 -28.91
CA LEU A 661 30.35 -2.70 -29.00
C LEU A 661 31.17 -2.71 -27.71
N ARG A 662 30.63 -2.24 -26.58
CA ARG A 662 31.34 -2.18 -25.29
C ARG A 662 31.94 -3.54 -24.90
N ASP A 663 33.11 -3.54 -24.27
CA ASP A 663 33.80 -4.74 -23.80
C ASP A 663 34.13 -5.79 -24.88
N CYS A 664 34.13 -5.41 -26.17
CA CYS A 664 34.60 -6.27 -27.26
C CYS A 664 36.14 -6.30 -27.32
N LYS A 665 36.77 -7.00 -26.36
CA LYS A 665 38.23 -7.01 -26.16
C LYS A 665 39.07 -7.46 -27.38
N ASN A 666 38.45 -8.16 -28.33
CA ASN A 666 39.12 -8.62 -29.55
C ASN A 666 38.88 -7.75 -30.78
N PHE A 667 38.04 -6.72 -30.67
CA PHE A 667 37.68 -5.84 -31.76
C PHE A 667 38.87 -4.96 -32.13
N SER A 668 39.33 -5.05 -33.37
CA SER A 668 40.57 -4.39 -33.82
C SER A 668 40.33 -3.23 -34.78
N SER A 669 39.22 -3.21 -35.51
CA SER A 669 38.99 -2.19 -36.53
C SER A 669 37.51 -2.03 -36.84
N LEU A 670 37.09 -0.78 -37.05
CA LEU A 670 35.76 -0.42 -37.52
C LEU A 670 35.81 -0.23 -39.06
N PRO A 671 34.91 -0.86 -39.85
CA PRO A 671 34.92 -0.71 -41.31
C PRO A 671 34.53 0.71 -41.74
N SER A 672 35.10 1.20 -42.85
CA SER A 672 34.78 2.54 -43.40
C SER A 672 33.30 2.73 -43.74
N GLY A 673 32.59 1.65 -44.08
CA GLY A 673 31.15 1.66 -44.33
C GLY A 673 30.29 2.11 -43.14
N ILE A 674 30.83 2.15 -41.91
CA ILE A 674 30.13 2.71 -40.74
C ILE A 674 29.80 4.20 -40.93
N CYS A 675 30.63 4.93 -41.69
CA CYS A 675 30.47 6.35 -41.95
C CYS A 675 29.24 6.67 -42.83
N ASN A 676 28.63 5.65 -43.43
CA ASN A 676 27.40 5.77 -44.23
C ASN A 676 26.13 5.68 -43.37
N LEU A 677 26.24 5.43 -42.06
CA LEU A 677 25.10 5.27 -41.15
C LEU A 677 24.59 6.63 -40.65
N THR A 678 23.93 7.39 -41.53
CA THR A 678 23.50 8.78 -41.26
C THR A 678 22.50 8.95 -40.12
N SER A 679 21.79 7.89 -39.71
CA SER A 679 20.84 7.92 -38.58
C SER A 679 21.47 7.64 -37.21
N LEU A 680 22.78 7.32 -37.17
CA LEU A 680 23.45 6.87 -35.95
C LEU A 680 23.64 8.03 -34.97
N LYS A 681 23.09 7.86 -33.76
CA LYS A 681 23.15 8.83 -32.66
C LYS A 681 24.14 8.42 -31.58
N THR A 682 24.20 7.12 -31.25
CA THR A 682 25.09 6.61 -30.20
C THR A 682 26.01 5.53 -30.74
N LEU A 683 27.31 5.73 -30.57
CA LEU A 683 28.36 4.75 -30.86
C LEU A 683 29.20 4.48 -29.60
N THR A 684 29.11 3.27 -29.05
CA THR A 684 29.89 2.85 -27.89
C THR A 684 30.89 1.77 -28.26
N LEU A 685 32.18 2.09 -28.14
CA LEU A 685 33.35 1.23 -28.37
C LEU A 685 34.17 1.04 -27.08
N SER A 686 33.61 1.41 -25.93
CA SER A 686 34.29 1.36 -24.63
C SER A 686 34.90 -0.02 -24.35
N CYS A 687 36.11 -0.05 -23.77
CA CYS A 687 36.88 -1.24 -23.43
C CYS A 687 37.23 -2.16 -24.62
N CYS A 688 37.17 -1.66 -25.87
CA CYS A 688 37.72 -2.34 -27.04
C CYS A 688 39.25 -2.20 -27.08
N SER A 689 39.95 -2.90 -26.19
CA SER A 689 41.40 -2.73 -25.93
C SER A 689 42.35 -2.96 -27.12
N LYS A 690 41.88 -3.52 -28.24
CA LYS A 690 42.68 -3.74 -29.47
C LYS A 690 42.39 -2.73 -30.59
N LEU A 691 41.39 -1.88 -30.41
CA LEU A 691 41.05 -0.82 -31.35
C LEU A 691 42.06 0.32 -31.18
N ASP A 692 42.92 0.52 -32.18
CA ASP A 692 43.99 1.52 -32.17
C ASP A 692 43.75 2.70 -33.12
N GLU A 693 42.79 2.58 -34.04
CA GLU A 693 42.43 3.62 -35.00
C GLU A 693 40.90 3.68 -35.23
N LEU A 694 40.38 4.89 -35.47
CA LEU A 694 39.00 5.13 -35.91
C LEU A 694 38.99 5.47 -37.42
N PRO A 695 37.87 5.24 -38.13
CA PRO A 695 37.79 5.54 -39.56
C PRO A 695 38.04 7.02 -39.88
N GLU A 696 38.83 7.30 -40.92
CA GLU A 696 39.22 8.66 -41.32
C GLU A 696 38.01 9.59 -41.56
N TYR A 697 36.90 9.04 -42.07
CA TYR A 697 35.66 9.77 -42.40
C TYR A 697 34.56 9.64 -41.34
N LEU A 698 34.90 9.39 -40.06
CA LEU A 698 33.92 9.29 -38.97
C LEU A 698 33.01 10.53 -38.87
N GLY A 699 33.51 11.70 -39.26
CA GLY A 699 32.77 12.96 -39.35
C GLY A 699 31.53 12.97 -40.25
N ASN A 700 31.39 12.01 -41.17
CA ASN A 700 30.23 11.92 -42.07
C ASN A 700 28.93 11.55 -41.32
N ILE A 701 29.02 11.09 -40.07
CA ILE A 701 27.87 10.75 -39.22
C ILE A 701 27.37 12.02 -38.53
N GLU A 702 26.83 12.97 -39.30
CA GLU A 702 26.44 14.30 -38.80
C GLU A 702 25.44 14.25 -37.62
N GLY A 703 24.62 13.19 -37.56
CA GLY A 703 23.63 12.96 -36.50
C GLY A 703 24.18 12.32 -35.21
N LEU A 704 25.49 12.09 -35.08
CA LEU A 704 26.08 11.45 -33.91
C LEU A 704 26.03 12.39 -32.69
N GLU A 705 25.35 11.94 -31.64
CA GLU A 705 25.15 12.67 -30.38
C GLU A 705 26.07 12.16 -29.27
N GLU A 706 26.46 10.88 -29.28
CA GLU A 706 27.29 10.25 -28.25
C GLU A 706 28.36 9.34 -28.87
N LEU A 707 29.63 9.60 -28.51
CA LEU A 707 30.79 8.79 -28.89
C LEU A 707 31.58 8.38 -27.63
N ASP A 708 31.57 7.09 -27.33
CA ASP A 708 32.32 6.52 -26.20
C ASP A 708 33.37 5.54 -26.71
N VAL A 709 34.63 5.95 -26.67
CA VAL A 709 35.82 5.17 -27.07
C VAL A 709 36.75 4.92 -25.88
N SER A 710 36.22 5.01 -24.66
CA SER A 710 37.01 4.82 -23.44
C SER A 710 37.70 3.44 -23.37
N GLY A 711 38.88 3.32 -22.76
CA GLY A 711 39.59 2.06 -22.58
C GLY A 711 40.01 1.38 -23.88
N THR A 712 40.14 2.14 -24.97
CA THR A 712 40.67 1.68 -26.27
C THR A 712 42.17 1.99 -26.40
N ALA A 713 42.81 1.46 -27.44
CA ALA A 713 44.24 1.68 -27.72
C ALA A 713 44.50 2.85 -28.68
N ILE A 714 43.48 3.69 -28.94
CA ILE A 714 43.56 4.79 -29.90
C ILE A 714 44.65 5.80 -29.55
N LYS A 715 45.36 6.26 -30.58
CA LYS A 715 46.46 7.23 -30.44
C LYS A 715 46.00 8.67 -30.68
N GLU A 716 45.09 8.85 -31.63
CA GLU A 716 44.56 10.13 -32.06
C GLU A 716 43.12 9.97 -32.56
N LEU A 717 42.39 11.08 -32.62
CA LEU A 717 41.08 11.15 -33.28
C LEU A 717 41.28 11.57 -34.75
N PRO A 718 40.47 11.06 -35.70
CA PRO A 718 40.54 11.50 -37.09
C PRO A 718 40.12 12.96 -37.22
N LEU A 719 40.73 13.69 -38.16
CA LEU A 719 40.46 15.12 -38.35
C LEU A 719 38.97 15.40 -38.63
N SER A 720 38.28 14.47 -39.30
CA SER A 720 36.84 14.58 -39.60
C SER A 720 35.94 14.65 -38.37
N VAL A 721 36.41 14.33 -37.16
CA VAL A 721 35.62 14.51 -35.91
C VAL A 721 35.12 15.95 -35.77
N GLU A 722 35.82 16.94 -36.34
CA GLU A 722 35.38 18.34 -36.36
C GLU A 722 34.02 18.57 -37.04
N CYS A 723 33.58 17.65 -37.90
CA CYS A 723 32.29 17.71 -38.59
C CYS A 723 31.11 17.23 -37.73
N LEU A 724 31.36 16.59 -36.57
CA LEU A 724 30.33 16.04 -35.68
C LEU A 724 29.65 17.12 -34.82
N THR A 725 29.12 18.16 -35.46
CA THR A 725 28.58 19.36 -34.78
C THR A 725 27.42 19.09 -33.81
N GLY A 726 26.73 17.95 -33.95
CA GLY A 726 25.67 17.47 -33.05
C GLY A 726 26.16 16.65 -31.85
N LEU A 727 27.47 16.38 -31.72
CA LEU A 727 28.03 15.57 -30.65
C LEU A 727 27.85 16.25 -29.29
N THR A 728 27.23 15.56 -28.33
CA THR A 728 26.96 16.03 -26.97
C THR A 728 27.88 15.39 -25.93
N LEU A 729 28.32 14.15 -26.16
CA LEU A 729 29.21 13.41 -25.27
C LEU A 729 30.36 12.81 -26.07
N LEU A 730 31.60 13.12 -25.62
CA LEU A 730 32.82 12.47 -26.08
C LEU A 730 33.58 11.89 -24.89
N ASN A 731 33.63 10.56 -24.83
CA ASN A 731 34.33 9.83 -23.77
C ASN A 731 35.55 9.09 -24.31
N LEU A 732 36.72 9.54 -23.89
CA LEU A 732 38.06 9.04 -24.20
C LEU A 732 38.78 8.50 -22.96
N ARG A 733 38.07 8.29 -21.83
CA ARG A 733 38.66 7.83 -20.57
C ARG A 733 39.51 6.57 -20.73
N ASP A 734 40.65 6.46 -20.05
CA ASP A 734 41.57 5.33 -20.05
C ASP A 734 42.17 4.98 -21.43
N CYS A 735 42.18 5.92 -22.38
CA CYS A 735 42.93 5.78 -23.64
C CYS A 735 44.42 6.08 -23.41
N LYS A 736 45.15 5.11 -22.84
CA LYS A 736 46.55 5.28 -22.39
C LYS A 736 47.53 5.69 -23.49
N ASN A 737 47.21 5.40 -24.75
CA ASN A 737 48.04 5.74 -25.90
C ASN A 737 47.68 7.08 -26.55
N PHE A 738 46.58 7.71 -26.12
CA PHE A 738 46.08 8.94 -26.71
C PHE A 738 47.01 10.10 -26.40
N SER A 739 47.61 10.70 -27.44
CA SER A 739 48.66 11.70 -27.30
C SER A 739 48.20 13.13 -27.56
N SER A 740 47.19 13.35 -28.39
CA SER A 740 46.76 14.70 -28.76
C SER A 740 45.28 14.74 -29.13
N LEU A 741 44.65 15.86 -28.78
CA LEU A 741 43.28 16.18 -29.19
C LEU A 741 43.33 17.13 -30.40
N PRO A 742 42.64 16.86 -31.52
CA PRO A 742 42.69 17.72 -32.70
C PRO A 742 42.07 19.09 -32.41
N SER A 743 42.61 20.16 -32.99
CA SER A 743 42.09 21.54 -32.81
C SER A 743 40.63 21.70 -33.26
N GLY A 744 40.19 20.86 -34.20
CA GLY A 744 38.81 20.83 -34.69
C GLY A 744 37.77 20.44 -33.63
N ILE A 745 38.17 19.88 -32.48
CA ILE A 745 37.27 19.64 -31.34
C ILE A 745 36.61 20.93 -30.82
N CYS A 746 37.29 22.07 -31.01
CA CYS A 746 36.81 23.38 -30.59
C CYS A 746 35.61 23.87 -31.40
N ASN A 747 35.27 23.19 -32.50
CA ASN A 747 34.13 23.49 -33.36
C ASN A 747 32.85 22.70 -32.97
N LEU A 748 32.93 21.81 -31.97
CA LEU A 748 31.80 20.97 -31.53
C LEU A 748 30.85 21.74 -30.62
N MET A 749 30.06 22.66 -31.19
CA MET A 749 29.23 23.62 -30.43
C MET A 749 28.17 22.97 -29.52
N SER A 750 27.76 21.73 -29.80
CA SER A 750 26.76 20.99 -29.00
C SER A 750 27.38 20.11 -27.90
N LEU A 751 28.71 20.06 -27.79
CA LEU A 751 29.41 19.20 -26.84
C LEU A 751 29.18 19.69 -25.41
N LYS A 752 28.62 18.80 -24.57
CA LYS A 752 28.31 19.04 -23.16
C LYS A 752 29.30 18.33 -22.25
N THR A 753 29.70 17.10 -22.58
CA THR A 753 30.59 16.29 -21.75
C THR A 753 31.82 15.86 -22.54
N LEU A 754 33.00 16.19 -22.02
CA LEU A 754 34.29 15.74 -22.54
C LEU A 754 35.08 15.04 -21.43
N THR A 755 35.31 13.74 -21.56
CA THR A 755 36.08 12.94 -20.61
C THR A 755 37.35 12.42 -21.26
N LEU A 756 38.51 12.82 -20.76
CA LEU A 756 39.86 12.45 -21.19
C LEU A 756 40.66 11.81 -20.04
N SER A 757 39.98 11.38 -18.96
CA SER A 757 40.67 10.92 -17.77
C SER A 757 41.50 9.67 -17.98
N CYS A 758 42.62 9.53 -17.28
CA CYS A 758 43.60 8.44 -17.44
C CYS A 758 44.27 8.37 -18.83
N CYS A 759 44.16 9.40 -19.68
CA CYS A 759 44.95 9.51 -20.93
C CYS A 759 46.39 9.96 -20.60
N SER A 760 47.21 9.02 -20.14
CA SER A 760 48.56 9.30 -19.60
C SER A 760 49.57 9.94 -20.57
N LYS A 761 49.31 9.91 -21.88
CA LYS A 761 50.18 10.52 -22.91
C LYS A 761 49.70 11.90 -23.39
N LEU A 762 48.51 12.33 -22.99
CA LEU A 762 47.96 13.62 -23.37
C LEU A 762 48.61 14.70 -22.51
N ASP A 763 49.45 15.54 -23.11
CA ASP A 763 50.23 16.59 -22.42
C ASP A 763 49.76 18.02 -22.71
N GLU A 764 48.88 18.20 -23.69
CA GLU A 764 48.37 19.49 -24.13
C GLU A 764 46.87 19.43 -24.44
N LEU A 765 46.14 20.51 -24.14
CA LEU A 765 44.77 20.75 -24.63
C LEU A 765 44.80 21.86 -25.69
N PRO A 766 43.86 21.87 -26.66
CA PRO A 766 43.80 22.91 -27.68
C PRO A 766 43.59 24.31 -27.08
N GLU A 767 44.37 25.30 -27.55
CA GLU A 767 44.32 26.68 -27.03
C GLU A 767 42.96 27.36 -27.20
N HIS A 768 42.14 26.89 -28.14
CA HIS A 768 40.80 27.41 -28.44
C HIS A 768 39.65 26.59 -27.82
N LEU A 769 39.91 25.70 -26.85
CA LEU A 769 38.88 24.86 -26.23
C LEU A 769 37.73 25.67 -25.63
N GLY A 770 37.99 26.90 -25.18
CA GLY A 770 36.97 27.85 -24.72
C GLY A 770 35.88 28.21 -25.72
N ASN A 771 36.04 27.89 -27.01
CA ASN A 771 35.02 28.12 -28.04
C ASN A 771 33.84 27.14 -27.91
N VAL A 772 34.00 26.04 -27.17
CA VAL A 772 32.93 25.05 -26.91
C VAL A 772 32.01 25.59 -25.82
N GLU A 773 31.26 26.66 -26.11
CA GLU A 773 30.43 27.36 -25.13
C GLU A 773 29.37 26.46 -24.45
N GLY A 774 28.98 25.36 -25.11
CA GLY A 774 28.03 24.36 -24.60
C GLY A 774 28.60 23.38 -23.56
N LEU A 775 29.91 23.38 -23.29
CA LEU A 775 30.55 22.38 -22.43
C LEU A 775 30.12 22.56 -20.96
N GLU A 776 29.53 21.52 -20.39
CA GLU A 776 29.02 21.45 -19.02
C GLU A 776 29.96 20.63 -18.11
N GLU A 777 30.65 19.63 -18.64
CA GLU A 777 31.58 18.76 -17.90
C GLU A 777 32.88 18.52 -18.69
N LEU A 778 34.00 18.76 -18.02
CA LEU A 778 35.34 18.47 -18.52
C LEU A 778 36.13 17.65 -17.48
N ASP A 779 36.47 16.41 -17.79
CA ASP A 779 37.32 15.58 -16.93
C ASP A 779 38.61 15.23 -17.65
N VAL A 780 39.72 15.80 -17.21
CA VAL A 780 41.07 15.51 -17.74
C VAL A 780 41.97 14.91 -16.68
N SER A 781 41.38 14.31 -15.63
CA SER A 781 42.13 13.72 -14.52
C SER A 781 43.15 12.66 -14.98
N ARG A 782 44.30 12.57 -14.31
CA ARG A 782 45.36 11.57 -14.59
C ARG A 782 45.88 11.60 -16.02
N THR A 783 45.99 12.80 -16.59
CA THR A 783 46.66 13.08 -17.87
C THR A 783 48.05 13.70 -17.61
N ALA A 784 48.86 13.86 -18.66
CA ALA A 784 50.16 14.53 -18.59
C ALA A 784 50.08 16.05 -18.84
N ILE A 785 48.87 16.63 -18.80
CA ILE A 785 48.63 18.04 -19.13
C ILE A 785 49.44 18.96 -18.20
N ARG A 786 50.18 19.90 -18.80
CA ARG A 786 51.08 20.81 -18.07
C ARG A 786 50.49 22.18 -17.81
N GLU A 787 49.64 22.66 -18.70
CA GLU A 787 48.96 23.95 -18.58
C GLU A 787 47.55 23.83 -19.17
N LEU A 788 46.60 24.58 -18.59
CA LEU A 788 45.29 24.77 -19.20
C LEU A 788 45.36 25.89 -20.25
N PRO A 789 44.60 25.77 -21.35
CA PRO A 789 44.59 26.76 -22.41
C PRO A 789 44.02 28.08 -21.89
N SER A 790 44.50 29.23 -22.39
CA SER A 790 44.03 30.53 -21.87
C SER A 790 42.54 30.76 -22.13
N SER A 791 41.99 30.13 -23.16
CA SER A 791 40.57 30.20 -23.50
C SER A 791 39.64 29.44 -22.54
N ILE A 792 40.15 28.59 -21.63
CA ILE A 792 39.30 27.76 -20.75
C ILE A 792 38.28 28.59 -19.96
N VAL A 793 38.64 29.84 -19.63
CA VAL A 793 37.80 30.83 -18.93
C VAL A 793 36.54 31.25 -19.70
N HIS A 794 36.50 30.99 -21.01
CA HIS A 794 35.36 31.31 -21.87
C HIS A 794 34.25 30.23 -21.82
N LEU A 795 34.46 29.10 -21.14
CA LEU A 795 33.47 28.03 -20.97
C LEU A 795 32.38 28.41 -19.95
N LYS A 796 31.48 29.32 -20.34
CA LYS A 796 30.45 29.91 -19.44
C LYS A 796 29.46 28.90 -18.85
N ASN A 797 29.27 27.74 -19.48
CA ASN A 797 28.33 26.71 -19.03
C ASN A 797 28.99 25.56 -18.25
N LEU A 798 30.30 25.63 -18.00
CA LEU A 798 31.03 24.57 -17.31
C LEU A 798 30.56 24.45 -15.85
N THR A 799 30.01 23.29 -15.52
CA THR A 799 29.50 22.94 -14.18
C THR A 799 30.43 22.00 -13.42
N ALA A 800 31.22 21.20 -14.14
CA ALA A 800 32.16 20.23 -13.56
C ALA A 800 33.50 20.27 -14.30
N LEU A 801 34.59 20.44 -13.54
CA LEU A 801 35.97 20.37 -14.04
C LEU A 801 36.77 19.45 -13.12
N SER A 802 37.31 18.37 -13.67
CA SER A 802 38.16 17.41 -12.95
C SER A 802 39.58 17.41 -13.50
N LEU A 803 40.54 17.77 -12.64
CA LEU A 803 41.99 17.82 -12.92
C LEU A 803 42.77 16.82 -12.06
N ARG A 804 42.07 15.86 -11.42
CA ARG A 804 42.63 15.01 -10.37
C ARG A 804 43.84 14.21 -10.85
N GLY A 805 44.99 14.28 -10.19
CA GLY A 805 46.15 13.44 -10.50
C GLY A 805 46.88 13.77 -11.80
N CYS A 806 46.76 14.99 -12.34
CA CYS A 806 47.60 15.45 -13.45
C CYS A 806 48.95 15.96 -12.93
N GLU A 807 50.03 15.19 -13.12
CA GLU A 807 51.33 15.43 -12.45
C GLU A 807 52.13 16.63 -13.02
N GLY A 808 51.72 17.22 -14.14
CA GLY A 808 52.45 18.28 -14.85
C GLY A 808 51.92 19.71 -14.67
N LEU A 809 50.76 19.92 -14.04
CA LEU A 809 50.08 21.21 -13.98
C LEU A 809 50.81 22.22 -13.07
N SER A 810 51.29 23.33 -13.64
CA SER A 810 52.02 24.36 -12.88
C SER A 810 51.09 25.29 -12.09
N SER A 811 51.58 25.84 -10.96
CA SER A 811 50.85 26.78 -10.09
C SER A 811 50.38 28.08 -10.79
N LYS A 812 50.91 28.40 -11.98
CA LYS A 812 50.49 29.58 -12.78
C LYS A 812 49.14 29.40 -13.47
N SER A 813 48.68 28.16 -13.69
CA SER A 813 47.39 27.87 -14.36
C SER A 813 46.19 28.14 -13.44
N SER A 814 46.37 28.01 -12.13
CA SER A 814 45.39 28.22 -11.06
C SER A 814 44.77 29.62 -11.05
N ASN A 815 45.59 30.64 -11.32
CA ASN A 815 45.18 32.04 -11.30
C ASN A 815 44.27 32.43 -12.48
N LYS A 816 44.15 31.57 -13.50
CA LYS A 816 43.30 31.82 -14.68
C LYS A 816 41.84 31.37 -14.46
N LEU A 817 41.55 30.47 -13.52
CA LEU A 817 40.22 29.84 -13.33
C LEU A 817 39.18 30.69 -12.55
N LEU A 818 39.52 31.96 -12.23
CA LEU A 818 38.76 32.82 -11.33
C LEU A 818 37.45 33.48 -11.87
N PRO A 819 37.03 33.38 -13.16
CA PRO A 819 35.77 33.99 -13.58
C PRO A 819 34.78 32.99 -14.22
N PHE A 820 34.17 32.08 -13.45
CA PHE A 820 33.01 31.28 -13.94
C PHE A 820 31.71 31.69 -13.22
N PRO A 821 30.73 32.30 -13.91
CA PRO A 821 29.43 32.65 -13.34
C PRO A 821 28.39 31.52 -13.51
N CYS A 822 27.83 30.98 -12.41
CA CYS A 822 26.75 29.98 -12.45
C CYS A 822 25.41 30.57 -12.92
N ASN A 823 24.89 30.12 -14.07
CA ASN A 823 23.50 30.33 -14.50
C ASN A 823 22.75 28.98 -14.53
N SER A 824 21.59 28.91 -13.85
CA SER A 824 20.80 27.67 -13.74
C SER A 824 19.59 27.66 -14.67
N LYS A 825 19.42 26.56 -15.42
CA LYS A 825 18.12 26.00 -15.86
C LYS A 825 18.35 24.67 -16.59
N SER A 826 17.98 23.53 -15.99
CA SER A 826 16.99 22.60 -16.57
C SER A 826 16.79 21.37 -15.67
N ARG A 827 15.70 20.65 -15.98
CA ARG A 827 15.06 19.55 -15.23
C ARG A 827 15.46 18.22 -15.86
N TYR A 828 15.58 17.14 -15.10
CA TYR A 828 14.85 15.86 -15.27
C TYR A 828 15.16 14.88 -14.12
N HIS A 829 14.27 13.90 -13.98
CA HIS A 829 14.08 12.95 -12.87
C HIS A 829 14.98 11.71 -12.93
N GLU A 830 15.19 11.10 -11.75
CA GLU A 830 15.63 9.73 -11.45
C GLU A 830 17.05 9.31 -11.85
N LEU A 831 17.99 9.61 -10.95
CA LEU A 831 18.92 8.68 -10.29
C LEU A 831 19.62 9.48 -9.18
N ASP A 832 19.35 9.15 -7.92
CA ASP A 832 20.00 9.77 -6.75
C ASP A 832 21.49 9.38 -6.74
N MET A 833 22.34 10.18 -7.38
CA MET A 833 23.80 10.15 -7.19
C MET A 833 24.25 11.52 -6.69
N ALA A 834 24.88 11.52 -5.52
CA ALA A 834 25.36 12.72 -4.84
C ALA A 834 26.49 13.38 -5.66
N PHE A 835 26.33 14.67 -5.98
CA PHE A 835 27.41 15.52 -6.49
C PHE A 835 28.28 15.98 -5.32
N SER A 836 29.61 15.82 -5.44
CA SER A 836 30.63 16.32 -4.50
C SER A 836 31.51 17.36 -5.22
N ILE A 837 31.89 18.44 -4.53
CA ILE A 837 32.93 19.37 -4.97
C ILE A 837 34.20 18.99 -4.20
N SER A 838 35.12 18.27 -4.85
CA SER A 838 36.40 17.86 -4.26
C SER A 838 37.50 18.88 -4.61
N PHE A 839 37.95 19.66 -3.62
CA PHE A 839 39.16 20.48 -3.69
C PHE A 839 40.35 19.68 -3.10
N GLU A 840 41.08 18.95 -3.94
CA GLU A 840 42.47 18.56 -3.60
C GLU A 840 43.39 19.66 -4.18
N VAL A 841 43.87 20.63 -3.38
CA VAL A 841 44.82 21.69 -3.83
C VAL A 841 46.28 21.50 -3.35
N PHE A 842 47.20 21.72 -4.30
CA PHE A 842 48.62 22.17 -4.30
C PHE A 842 49.73 21.43 -3.49
N ASP A 843 51.00 21.39 -3.90
CA ASP A 843 51.79 22.15 -4.90
C ASP A 843 53.04 21.37 -5.37
N GLN A 844 53.70 21.74 -6.48
CA GLN A 844 55.15 21.53 -6.61
C GLN A 844 55.76 22.54 -7.59
N ALA A 845 56.65 23.41 -7.10
CA ALA A 845 57.79 23.99 -7.83
C ALA A 845 58.70 24.71 -6.83
N GLY A 846 60.03 24.65 -6.82
CA GLY A 846 61.09 24.01 -7.61
C GLY A 846 62.42 24.45 -6.95
N SER A 847 63.52 23.70 -7.03
CA SER A 847 64.66 24.04 -7.89
C SER A 847 65.85 23.11 -7.64
N LYS A 848 66.54 22.81 -8.74
CA LYS A 848 67.79 22.06 -8.94
C LYS A 848 68.93 22.42 -7.98
N LEU A 849 69.65 21.40 -7.48
CA LEU A 849 71.12 21.22 -7.57
C LEU A 849 71.60 20.15 -6.58
N LEU A 850 71.91 18.93 -7.05
CA LEU A 850 73.16 18.19 -6.81
C LEU A 850 73.03 16.74 -7.28
N GLN A 851 74.13 16.27 -7.86
CA GLN A 851 74.29 15.03 -8.58
C GLN A 851 74.31 13.80 -7.66
N SER A 852 74.12 12.66 -8.31
CA SER A 852 74.67 11.34 -8.00
C SER A 852 73.96 10.47 -6.95
N SER A 853 73.70 9.24 -7.41
CA SER A 853 73.53 7.98 -6.67
C SER A 853 72.43 7.88 -5.61
N GLY A 854 71.48 6.97 -5.90
CA GLY A 854 71.01 5.95 -4.95
C GLY A 854 70.06 6.40 -3.83
N ASN A 855 68.88 5.76 -3.80
CA ASN A 855 67.94 5.59 -2.66
C ASN A 855 67.62 6.80 -1.76
N LEU A 856 66.32 7.16 -1.70
CA LEU A 856 65.52 7.62 -0.53
C LEU A 856 64.14 8.08 -1.08
N GLN A 857 63.02 7.41 -0.78
CA GLN A 857 62.14 7.60 0.38
C GLN A 857 61.59 9.04 0.54
N GLY A 858 60.26 9.19 0.36
CA GLY A 858 59.44 10.36 0.72
C GLY A 858 59.26 11.44 -0.36
N TYR A 859 58.04 11.99 -0.48
CA TYR A 859 57.66 13.42 -0.63
C TYR A 859 56.37 13.60 -1.44
N TRP A 860 55.29 13.86 -0.70
CA TRP A 860 53.97 14.33 -1.15
C TRP A 860 53.87 15.82 -0.80
N LEU A 861 53.44 16.70 -1.71
CA LEU A 861 53.08 18.06 -1.34
C LEU A 861 51.56 18.22 -1.23
N LYS A 862 51.18 19.02 -0.22
CA LYS A 862 49.89 19.13 0.46
C LYS A 862 49.49 20.61 0.47
N LEU A 863 48.19 20.88 0.39
CA LEU A 863 47.51 22.15 0.70
C LEU A 863 47.99 22.78 2.01
N GLU A 864 48.46 24.03 1.97
CA GLU A 864 48.91 24.76 3.17
C GLU A 864 47.91 25.83 3.66
N ALA A 865 47.02 26.36 2.79
CA ALA A 865 45.95 27.30 3.15
C ALA A 865 44.77 27.32 2.13
N LEU A 866 43.54 27.56 2.60
CA LEU A 866 42.36 27.90 1.78
C LEU A 866 42.22 29.43 1.63
N PRO A 867 41.74 29.97 0.51
CA PRO A 867 41.38 31.39 0.41
C PRO A 867 40.17 31.73 1.30
N ASP A 868 40.05 33.01 1.64
CA ASP A 868 39.13 33.55 2.64
C ASP A 868 37.67 33.06 2.46
N PRO A 869 37.08 32.34 3.43
CA PRO A 869 35.80 31.63 3.28
C PRO A 869 34.56 32.53 3.09
N LEU A 870 34.72 33.84 3.12
CA LEU A 870 33.62 34.82 2.98
C LEU A 870 33.24 35.13 1.51
N GLU A 871 34.06 34.77 0.52
CA GLU A 871 33.77 35.09 -0.90
C GLU A 871 33.11 33.95 -1.70
N LEU A 872 32.95 32.78 -1.09
CA LEU A 872 32.33 31.63 -1.72
C LEU A 872 30.79 31.75 -1.67
N LYS A 873 30.17 32.39 -2.67
CA LYS A 873 28.69 32.46 -2.80
C LYS A 873 28.17 31.22 -3.52
N PHE A 874 27.34 30.42 -2.86
CA PHE A 874 26.95 29.10 -3.36
C PHE A 874 25.46 28.93 -3.63
N GLY A 875 25.17 28.06 -4.60
CA GLY A 875 23.82 27.61 -4.90
C GLY A 875 23.82 26.20 -5.47
N PHE A 876 24.24 25.18 -4.70
CA PHE A 876 23.73 23.80 -4.67
C PHE A 876 24.58 22.90 -3.72
N LYS A 877 24.03 21.73 -3.36
CA LYS A 877 24.37 20.77 -2.27
C LYS A 877 25.87 20.57 -1.92
N PRO A 878 26.28 20.46 -0.63
CA PRO A 878 27.64 20.81 -0.21
C PRO A 878 28.34 19.62 0.48
N MET A 879 29.13 18.85 -0.28
CA MET A 879 30.06 17.86 0.28
C MET A 879 31.49 18.23 -0.10
N PHE A 880 32.34 18.45 0.91
CA PHE A 880 33.75 18.81 0.77
C PHE A 880 34.64 17.65 1.15
N ASP A 881 35.51 17.23 0.23
CA ASP A 881 36.40 16.08 0.43
C ASP A 881 37.86 16.55 0.55
N LEU A 882 38.45 16.41 1.74
CA LEU A 882 39.84 16.77 2.06
C LEU A 882 40.64 15.55 2.55
N LEU A 883 40.41 14.37 1.96
CA LEU A 883 41.19 13.16 2.27
C LEU A 883 42.71 13.43 2.20
N ASN A 884 43.45 12.97 3.21
CA ASN A 884 44.90 13.10 3.35
C ASN A 884 45.49 14.54 3.42
N CYS A 885 44.66 15.58 3.60
CA CYS A 885 45.09 16.98 3.74
C CYS A 885 45.65 17.33 5.14
N PHE A 886 46.64 16.58 5.64
CA PHE A 886 47.11 16.69 7.04
C PHE A 886 47.69 18.07 7.44
N LYS A 887 48.39 18.76 6.52
CA LYS A 887 49.00 20.08 6.80
C LYS A 887 47.94 21.19 6.98
N LEU A 888 46.84 21.12 6.24
CA LEU A 888 45.71 22.04 6.39
C LEU A 888 45.08 21.94 7.79
N VAL A 889 45.02 20.72 8.33
CA VAL A 889 44.49 20.44 9.68
C VAL A 889 45.45 20.92 10.78
N GLU A 890 46.76 20.79 10.58
CA GLU A 890 47.79 21.29 11.51
C GLU A 890 47.80 22.83 11.61
N ASN A 891 47.56 23.53 10.49
CA ASN A 891 47.62 24.99 10.42
C ASN A 891 46.35 25.72 10.92
N GLN A 892 45.16 25.14 10.74
CA GLN A 892 43.88 25.83 11.01
C GLN A 892 42.96 25.12 12.01
N GLY A 893 43.28 23.89 12.42
CA GLY A 893 42.43 23.10 13.32
C GLY A 893 41.12 22.62 12.67
N TYR A 894 40.72 21.38 12.95
CA TYR A 894 39.51 20.81 12.33
C TYR A 894 38.18 21.46 12.77
N GLY A 895 38.16 22.09 13.95
CA GLY A 895 36.96 22.73 14.51
C GLY A 895 36.58 24.02 13.78
N ASP A 896 37.57 24.86 13.47
CA ASP A 896 37.35 26.20 12.93
C ASP A 896 36.84 26.17 11.50
N MET A 897 37.30 25.22 10.68
CA MET A 897 36.88 25.09 9.28
C MET A 897 35.39 24.71 9.15
N PHE A 898 34.93 23.71 9.92
CA PHE A 898 33.52 23.30 9.90
C PHE A 898 32.59 24.37 10.47
N LEU A 899 33.01 25.08 11.54
CA LEU A 899 32.26 26.18 12.14
C LEU A 899 32.18 27.40 11.22
N THR A 900 33.25 27.71 10.50
CA THR A 900 33.28 28.80 9.52
C THR A 900 32.35 28.52 8.34
N MET A 901 32.33 27.28 7.83
CA MET A 901 31.38 26.86 6.81
C MET A 901 29.94 26.89 7.31
N LEU A 902 29.69 26.48 8.56
CA LEU A 902 28.38 26.56 9.20
C LEU A 902 27.90 28.02 9.32
N ARG A 903 28.81 28.96 9.61
CA ARG A 903 28.53 30.40 9.65
C ARG A 903 28.16 30.94 8.28
N SER A 904 28.95 30.64 7.23
CA SER A 904 28.68 31.09 5.86
C SER A 904 27.36 30.53 5.32
N TYR A 905 27.08 29.24 5.58
CA TYR A 905 25.81 28.59 5.20
C TYR A 905 24.57 29.26 5.82
N HIS A 906 24.72 29.94 6.97
CA HIS A 906 23.62 30.67 7.62
C HIS A 906 23.50 32.13 7.17
N GLN A 907 24.59 32.78 6.72
CA GLN A 907 24.62 34.21 6.38
C GLN A 907 24.08 34.54 4.96
N GLU A 908 23.88 33.56 4.08
CA GLU A 908 23.39 33.78 2.71
C GLU A 908 21.94 34.32 2.66
N ARG A 909 21.79 35.65 2.57
CA ARG A 909 20.52 36.38 2.38
C ARG A 909 20.06 36.50 0.91
N TYR A 910 20.69 35.83 -0.05
CA TYR A 910 20.45 36.04 -1.50
C TYR A 910 19.99 34.80 -2.28
N CYS A 911 19.44 33.78 -1.63
CA CYS A 911 18.72 32.71 -2.33
C CYS A 911 17.22 33.05 -2.46
N GLU A 912 16.77 33.49 -3.64
CA GLU A 912 15.33 33.66 -3.97
C GLU A 912 14.56 32.33 -4.10
N HIS A 913 15.14 31.19 -3.69
CA HIS A 913 14.50 29.89 -3.76
C HIS A 913 14.36 29.22 -2.38
N PRO A 914 13.14 29.14 -1.81
CA PRO A 914 12.91 28.58 -0.48
C PRO A 914 13.17 27.07 -0.35
N LYS A 915 13.52 26.37 -1.44
CA LYS A 915 13.78 24.91 -1.48
C LYS A 915 15.25 24.50 -1.26
N SER A 916 16.22 25.43 -1.22
CA SER A 916 17.66 25.11 -1.04
C SER A 916 18.01 24.77 0.42
N LEU A 917 17.39 25.48 1.38
CA LEU A 917 17.67 25.39 2.82
C LEU A 917 17.15 24.10 3.52
N SER A 918 16.73 23.08 2.76
CA SER A 918 16.23 21.80 3.28
C SER A 918 17.28 20.68 3.28
N TYR A 919 18.45 20.88 2.65
CA TYR A 919 19.50 19.85 2.52
C TYR A 919 20.67 20.15 3.45
N GLY A 920 21.16 19.14 4.18
CA GLY A 920 22.37 19.24 5.03
C GLY A 920 23.67 19.33 4.24
N PHE A 921 24.77 19.58 4.93
CA PHE A 921 26.13 19.69 4.36
C PHE A 921 27.14 18.84 5.13
N GLY A 922 28.24 18.46 4.47
CA GLY A 922 29.29 17.68 5.12
C GLY A 922 30.71 17.95 4.60
N ILE A 923 31.69 17.60 5.43
CA ILE A 923 33.11 17.70 5.13
C ILE A 923 33.85 16.46 5.63
N VAL A 924 34.89 16.04 4.91
CA VAL A 924 35.76 14.94 5.29
C VAL A 924 37.18 15.46 5.46
N ILE A 925 37.80 15.16 6.59
CA ILE A 925 39.14 15.65 6.96
C ILE A 925 39.97 14.55 7.62
N PRO A 926 41.31 14.64 7.61
CA PRO A 926 42.14 13.74 8.41
C PRO A 926 41.91 13.95 9.91
N GLY A 927 41.80 12.86 10.67
CA GLY A 927 41.58 12.94 12.12
C GLY A 927 41.11 11.63 12.76
N SER A 928 41.56 11.39 14.00
CA SER A 928 41.25 10.17 14.78
C SER A 928 40.37 10.42 16.02
N LYS A 929 40.05 11.69 16.32
CA LYS A 929 39.30 12.11 17.51
C LYS A 929 38.01 12.81 17.11
N ILE A 930 36.94 12.55 17.85
CA ILE A 930 35.69 13.30 17.74
C ILE A 930 35.87 14.66 18.44
N PRO A 931 35.44 15.78 17.83
CA PRO A 931 35.54 17.09 18.47
C PRO A 931 34.79 17.15 19.81
N LYS A 932 35.36 17.83 20.83
CA LYS A 932 34.82 17.87 22.20
C LYS A 932 33.42 18.50 22.31
N TRP A 933 33.01 19.31 21.33
CA TRP A 933 31.70 19.96 21.28
C TRP A 933 30.56 19.02 20.84
N TYR A 934 30.86 17.80 20.41
CA TYR A 934 29.85 16.73 20.28
C TYR A 934 29.48 16.21 21.66
N SER A 935 28.24 16.45 22.07
CA SER A 935 27.75 16.18 23.42
C SER A 935 27.62 14.68 23.73
N HIS A 936 27.45 13.83 22.71
CA HIS A 936 27.33 12.38 22.87
C HIS A 936 28.25 11.67 21.88
N GLN A 937 29.05 10.73 22.37
CA GLN A 937 30.03 9.97 21.60
C GLN A 937 29.88 8.49 21.90
N SER A 938 30.12 7.65 20.89
CA SER A 938 30.01 6.21 20.99
C SER A 938 31.17 5.54 20.25
N VAL A 939 31.61 4.39 20.77
CA VAL A 939 32.54 3.49 20.06
C VAL A 939 31.71 2.57 19.19
N GLY A 940 32.05 2.46 17.91
CA GLY A 940 31.30 1.69 16.92
C GLY A 940 30.52 2.54 15.92
N THR A 941 29.48 1.95 15.34
CA THR A 941 28.78 2.49 14.16
C THR A 941 27.47 3.21 14.49
N SER A 942 27.07 3.34 15.74
CA SER A 942 25.83 4.07 16.10
C SER A 942 25.99 4.93 17.35
N VAL A 943 25.24 6.03 17.36
CA VAL A 943 25.17 6.96 18.49
C VAL A 943 23.74 7.41 18.69
N ASN A 944 23.34 7.51 19.97
CA ASN A 944 22.00 7.86 20.39
C ASN A 944 21.99 9.20 21.13
N LEU A 945 20.91 9.96 20.96
CA LEU A 945 20.68 11.23 21.62
C LEU A 945 19.21 11.35 22.02
N GLN A 946 18.93 11.73 23.26
CA GLN A 946 17.59 11.97 23.74
C GLN A 946 17.30 13.48 23.76
N VAL A 947 16.24 13.92 23.07
CA VAL A 947 15.87 15.34 22.97
C VAL A 947 14.39 15.56 23.31
N PRO A 948 14.01 16.66 23.99
CA PRO A 948 12.61 16.98 24.20
C PRO A 948 11.87 17.13 22.87
N SER A 949 10.74 16.44 22.70
CA SER A 949 10.05 16.33 21.40
C SER A 949 9.60 17.67 20.81
N TYR A 950 9.35 18.68 21.66
CA TYR A 950 8.98 20.04 21.25
C TYR A 950 10.13 20.88 20.65
N LEU A 951 11.40 20.45 20.84
CA LEU A 951 12.58 21.16 20.32
C LEU A 951 13.02 20.67 18.94
N CYS A 952 12.59 19.48 18.50
CA CYS A 952 13.06 18.82 17.26
C CYS A 952 12.93 19.68 15.99
N ASN A 953 11.93 20.57 15.93
CA ASN A 953 11.70 21.45 14.78
C ASN A 953 12.44 22.81 14.86
N LYS A 954 13.16 23.08 15.95
CA LYS A 954 13.86 24.34 16.24
C LYS A 954 15.39 24.18 16.36
N MET A 955 15.89 22.96 16.22
CA MET A 955 17.30 22.61 16.39
C MET A 955 17.87 21.91 15.15
N GLY A 956 19.14 22.16 14.85
CA GLY A 956 19.92 21.38 13.90
C GLY A 956 20.62 20.22 14.61
N ILE A 957 20.99 19.20 13.85
CA ILE A 957 21.77 18.06 14.37
C ILE A 957 23.06 17.97 13.59
N THR A 958 24.17 17.87 14.30
CA THR A 958 25.45 17.53 13.71
C THR A 958 25.86 16.12 14.11
N PHE A 959 26.53 15.41 13.22
CA PHE A 959 27.05 14.08 13.51
C PHE A 959 28.37 13.85 12.81
N CYS A 960 29.13 12.91 13.33
CA CYS A 960 30.41 12.55 12.76
C CYS A 960 30.75 11.08 12.89
N ALA A 961 31.61 10.61 11.99
CA ALA A 961 32.17 9.26 12.01
C ALA A 961 33.68 9.31 11.77
N VAL A 962 34.44 8.70 12.67
CA VAL A 962 35.87 8.41 12.48
C VAL A 962 35.97 7.07 11.78
N PHE A 963 36.56 7.05 10.59
CA PHE A 963 36.74 5.85 9.79
C PHE A 963 38.20 5.63 9.38
N VAL A 964 38.54 4.38 9.06
CA VAL A 964 39.86 3.96 8.59
C VAL A 964 39.70 2.94 7.46
N LEU A 965 40.69 2.88 6.58
CA LEU A 965 40.77 1.92 5.47
C LEU A 965 42.01 1.05 5.64
N HIS A 966 41.83 -0.26 5.86
CA HIS A 966 42.92 -1.23 5.97
C HIS A 966 43.31 -1.81 4.60
N GLN A 967 44.61 -2.08 4.37
CA GLN A 967 45.12 -2.71 3.12
C GLN A 967 44.67 -4.18 2.99
N HIS A 968 44.38 -4.62 1.75
CA HIS A 968 44.04 -6.02 1.42
C HIS A 968 45.04 -6.69 0.49
N HIS A 969 45.05 -8.03 0.55
CA HIS A 969 45.72 -8.95 -0.38
C HIS A 969 44.90 -9.19 -1.68
N PRO A 970 45.50 -9.76 -2.77
CA PRO A 970 45.14 -9.49 -4.17
C PRO A 970 43.76 -9.99 -4.66
N PRO A 971 43.29 -9.53 -5.85
CA PRO A 971 41.88 -9.42 -6.21
C PRO A 971 41.33 -10.66 -6.91
N ASP A 972 41.02 -11.72 -6.17
CA ASP A 972 40.42 -12.95 -6.74
C ASP A 972 38.98 -13.24 -6.25
N GLN A 973 38.30 -12.30 -5.59
CA GLN A 973 36.95 -12.53 -5.01
C GLN A 973 35.96 -11.35 -5.13
N LEU A 974 35.86 -10.68 -6.28
CA LEU A 974 34.77 -9.74 -6.54
C LEU A 974 33.98 -10.18 -7.78
N ASP A 975 32.72 -10.59 -7.56
CA ASP A 975 31.76 -11.03 -8.58
C ASP A 975 31.48 -9.95 -9.65
N ASP A 976 31.42 -10.40 -10.90
CA ASP A 976 31.31 -9.63 -12.14
C ASP A 976 29.90 -9.09 -12.45
N LEU A 977 29.47 -7.98 -11.83
CA LEU A 977 28.37 -7.14 -12.35
C LEU A 977 28.61 -5.64 -12.04
N HIS A 978 28.78 -4.80 -13.09
CA HIS A 978 28.68 -3.32 -13.20
C HIS A 978 29.97 -2.49 -13.62
N PRO A 979 29.86 -1.39 -14.42
CA PRO A 979 30.97 -0.67 -15.10
C PRO A 979 31.49 0.63 -14.36
N PRO A 980 32.33 1.49 -14.97
CA PRO A 980 33.73 1.79 -14.67
C PRO A 980 33.97 2.90 -13.60
N HIS A 981 33.10 3.02 -12.60
CA HIS A 981 33.48 3.67 -11.34
C HIS A 981 33.61 2.54 -10.33
N LYS A 982 34.85 2.07 -10.10
CA LYS A 982 35.12 1.17 -8.99
C LYS A 982 34.86 1.94 -7.70
N LEU A 983 33.61 2.10 -7.27
CA LEU A 983 33.28 2.47 -5.91
C LEU A 983 33.49 1.21 -5.07
N THR A 984 34.74 0.98 -4.68
CA THR A 984 35.14 -0.20 -3.93
C THR A 984 34.72 -0.11 -2.48
N HIS A 985 34.56 1.11 -1.96
CA HIS A 985 34.10 1.35 -0.61
C HIS A 985 33.00 2.42 -0.56
N LEU A 986 32.01 2.24 0.31
CA LEU A 986 30.90 3.16 0.51
C LEU A 986 30.71 3.33 2.02
N LEU A 987 30.60 4.57 2.48
CA LEU A 987 30.19 4.93 3.83
C LEU A 987 28.87 5.69 3.75
N TRP A 988 27.84 5.24 4.44
CA TRP A 988 26.57 5.98 4.52
C TRP A 988 26.01 5.92 5.93
N TRP A 989 24.97 6.71 6.19
CA TRP A 989 24.28 6.74 7.48
C TRP A 989 22.76 6.65 7.31
N THR A 990 22.09 6.23 8.37
CA THR A 990 20.64 6.30 8.54
C THR A 990 20.31 7.03 9.83
N PHE A 991 19.12 7.62 9.87
CA PHE A 991 18.56 8.28 11.05
C PHE A 991 17.27 7.59 11.44
N SER A 992 17.13 7.27 12.72
CA SER A 992 15.90 6.74 13.29
C SER A 992 15.44 7.59 14.48
N ALA A 993 14.13 7.73 14.64
CA ALA A 993 13.53 8.41 15.77
C ALA A 993 12.53 7.46 16.45
N ASN A 994 12.70 7.20 17.75
CA ASN A 994 11.87 6.27 18.53
C ASN A 994 11.74 4.87 17.90
N GLY A 995 12.77 4.38 17.21
CA GLY A 995 12.76 3.08 16.51
C GLY A 995 12.10 3.08 15.13
N HIS A 996 11.67 4.24 14.63
CA HIS A 996 11.20 4.40 13.25
C HIS A 996 12.33 4.95 12.36
N ASP A 997 12.73 4.16 11.35
CA ASP A 997 13.77 4.54 10.39
C ASP A 997 13.27 5.56 9.37
N CYS A 998 14.10 6.55 9.08
CA CYS A 998 13.87 7.53 8.03
C CYS A 998 14.71 7.16 6.80
N GLN A 999 14.07 7.07 5.62
CA GLN A 999 14.80 6.91 4.36
C GLN A 999 15.47 8.23 3.97
N THR A 1000 16.71 8.40 4.42
CA THR A 1000 17.67 9.34 3.83
C THR A 1000 19.05 8.73 3.91
N SER A 1001 19.74 8.61 2.78
CA SER A 1001 21.14 8.17 2.74
C SER A 1001 21.95 9.13 1.89
N THR A 1002 22.67 10.06 2.53
CA THR A 1002 23.84 10.64 1.88
C THR A 1002 24.90 9.54 1.85
N ILE A 1003 25.29 9.12 0.65
CA ILE A 1003 26.31 8.09 0.43
C ILE A 1003 27.63 8.81 0.18
N PHE A 1004 28.69 8.41 0.89
CA PHE A 1004 30.05 8.85 0.65
C PHE A 1004 30.86 7.74 -0.02
N PRO A 1005 31.15 7.88 -1.33
CA PRO A 1005 31.79 6.82 -2.12
C PRO A 1005 33.32 6.98 -2.23
N PHE A 1006 34.06 5.88 -2.23
CA PHE A 1006 35.52 5.83 -2.43
C PHE A 1006 35.95 4.76 -3.44
N ASN A 1007 37.09 4.95 -4.10
CA ASN A 1007 37.66 4.03 -5.10
C ASN A 1007 38.86 3.21 -4.56
N GLU A 1008 39.28 2.13 -5.24
CA GLU A 1008 40.41 1.27 -4.88
C GLU A 1008 41.73 2.07 -4.81
N ASP A 1009 41.86 3.11 -5.65
CA ASP A 1009 43.01 4.04 -5.63
C ASP A 1009 43.04 4.99 -4.42
N SER A 1010 41.96 5.04 -3.63
CA SER A 1010 41.96 5.68 -2.30
C SER A 1010 42.76 4.86 -1.28
N GLY A 1011 43.29 3.69 -1.67
CA GLY A 1011 44.14 2.81 -0.87
C GLY A 1011 45.47 3.40 -0.37
N LYS A 1012 45.62 4.72 -0.42
CA LYS A 1012 46.63 5.51 0.32
C LYS A 1012 45.98 6.40 1.39
N VAL A 1013 44.81 6.04 1.93
CA VAL A 1013 44.33 6.60 3.20
C VAL A 1013 45.19 5.99 4.31
N GLU A 1014 46.30 6.67 4.61
CA GLU A 1014 47.35 6.15 5.52
C GLU A 1014 46.95 6.27 7.01
N SER A 1015 45.79 6.85 7.34
CA SER A 1015 45.36 7.11 8.72
C SER A 1015 43.84 7.23 8.89
N HIS A 1016 43.41 7.42 10.14
CA HIS A 1016 42.03 7.76 10.49
C HIS A 1016 41.60 9.09 9.84
N HIS A 1017 40.35 9.12 9.38
CA HIS A 1017 39.69 10.30 8.84
C HIS A 1017 38.35 10.52 9.57
N LEU A 1018 37.95 11.78 9.65
CA LEU A 1018 36.73 12.23 10.31
C LEU A 1018 35.77 12.78 9.25
N TRP A 1019 34.60 12.17 9.15
CA TRP A 1019 33.47 12.70 8.41
C TRP A 1019 32.60 13.52 9.35
N LEU A 1020 32.40 14.81 9.06
CA LEU A 1020 31.53 15.74 9.80
C LEU A 1020 30.33 16.09 8.92
N TYR A 1021 29.13 16.12 9.50
CA TYR A 1021 27.91 16.47 8.77
C TYR A 1021 26.96 17.30 9.63
N TYR A 1022 26.22 18.21 9.01
CA TYR A 1022 25.21 19.06 9.64
C TYR A 1022 23.86 18.95 8.94
N LEU A 1023 22.80 18.76 9.73
CA LEU A 1023 21.40 18.77 9.32
C LEU A 1023 20.69 20.00 9.88
N PRO A 1024 20.16 20.91 9.03
CA PRO A 1024 19.47 22.10 9.50
C PRO A 1024 18.08 21.77 10.06
N PRO A 1025 17.51 22.62 10.95
CA PRO A 1025 16.18 22.40 11.54
C PRO A 1025 15.05 22.18 10.51
N LYS A 1026 15.17 22.81 9.33
CA LYS A 1026 14.17 22.69 8.24
C LYS A 1026 14.10 21.27 7.65
N PHE A 1027 15.17 20.49 7.71
CA PHE A 1027 15.19 19.08 7.28
C PHE A 1027 14.14 18.26 8.04
N PHE A 1028 14.04 18.48 9.34
CA PHE A 1028 13.08 17.78 10.21
C PHE A 1028 11.65 18.23 9.93
N LYS A 1029 11.41 19.52 9.63
CA LYS A 1029 10.06 20.05 9.33
C LYS A 1029 9.38 19.42 8.10
N MET A 1030 10.15 18.98 7.09
CA MET A 1030 9.61 18.33 5.88
C MET A 1030 9.33 16.84 6.07
N ASN A 1031 10.12 16.15 6.90
CA ASN A 1031 10.03 14.70 7.08
C ASN A 1031 9.16 14.28 8.28
N TRP A 1032 8.93 15.17 9.24
CA TRP A 1032 8.11 14.91 10.44
C TRP A 1032 6.60 14.80 10.15
N ASN A 1033 6.11 15.38 9.04
CA ASN A 1033 4.68 15.37 8.68
C ASN A 1033 4.18 14.03 8.10
N LYS A 1034 5.04 13.00 7.99
CA LYS A 1034 4.69 11.65 7.51
C LYS A 1034 4.48 10.65 8.68
N GLY A 1035 3.63 11.02 9.64
CA GLY A 1035 3.07 10.08 10.63
C GLY A 1035 3.86 9.88 11.93
N TRP A 1036 4.59 10.88 12.42
CA TRP A 1036 5.48 10.76 13.58
C TRP A 1036 4.97 11.42 14.89
N ASP A 1037 3.65 11.45 15.08
CA ASP A 1037 2.99 12.03 16.28
C ASP A 1037 2.91 11.06 17.47
N THR A 1038 3.56 9.90 17.43
CA THR A 1038 3.78 9.07 18.63
C THR A 1038 4.88 9.71 19.48
N ILE A 1039 4.51 10.79 20.19
CA ILE A 1039 5.26 11.30 21.32
C ILE A 1039 5.43 10.11 22.28
N SER A 1040 6.68 9.75 22.61
CA SER A 1040 6.90 8.78 23.69
C SER A 1040 6.17 9.33 24.92
N ALA A 1041 5.52 8.48 25.71
CA ALA A 1041 4.71 8.90 26.86
C ALA A 1041 5.47 9.79 27.89
N ASN A 1042 6.79 9.91 27.73
CA ASN A 1042 7.70 10.65 28.59
C ASN A 1042 8.08 12.05 28.05
N GLY A 1043 7.61 12.47 26.87
CA GLY A 1043 7.86 13.82 26.31
C GLY A 1043 9.22 14.02 25.64
N PHE A 1044 9.99 12.94 25.45
CA PHE A 1044 11.30 12.96 24.78
C PHE A 1044 11.30 12.08 23.52
N SER A 1045 11.99 12.51 22.48
CA SER A 1045 12.30 11.71 21.29
C SER A 1045 13.72 11.15 21.42
N GLN A 1046 13.86 9.83 21.24
CA GLN A 1046 15.16 9.18 21.10
C GLN A 1046 15.57 9.21 19.63
N ILE A 1047 16.72 9.79 19.34
CA ILE A 1047 17.31 9.90 18.01
C ILE A 1047 18.51 8.96 17.94
N GLU A 1048 18.56 8.12 16.91
CA GLU A 1048 19.73 7.28 16.59
C GLU A 1048 20.29 7.66 15.22
N ILE A 1049 21.61 7.78 15.14
CA ILE A 1049 22.33 7.85 13.87
C ILE A 1049 23.21 6.61 13.76
N LYS A 1050 23.04 5.87 12.66
CA LYS A 1050 23.76 4.62 12.41
C LYS A 1050 24.50 4.66 11.08
N PHE A 1051 25.78 4.38 11.12
CA PHE A 1051 26.69 4.33 9.98
C PHE A 1051 26.82 2.90 9.46
N TYR A 1052 26.97 2.78 8.15
CA TYR A 1052 27.16 1.52 7.46
C TYR A 1052 28.30 1.65 6.46
N THR A 1053 29.07 0.57 6.33
CA THR A 1053 30.16 0.49 5.37
C THR A 1053 29.89 -0.64 4.37
N ARG A 1054 30.37 -0.47 3.14
CA ARG A 1054 30.52 -1.53 2.14
C ARG A 1054 31.93 -1.42 1.58
N GLY A 1055 32.54 -2.53 1.22
CA GLY A 1055 33.91 -2.59 0.71
C GLY A 1055 34.89 -3.20 1.73
N PRO A 1056 35.90 -3.94 1.26
CA PRO A 1056 36.80 -4.67 2.16
C PRO A 1056 37.63 -3.70 3.04
N GLY A 1057 37.66 -3.91 4.36
CA GLY A 1057 38.54 -3.18 5.31
C GLY A 1057 38.25 -1.69 5.52
N LEU A 1058 37.12 -1.16 5.03
CA LEU A 1058 36.58 0.11 5.49
C LEU A 1058 35.83 -0.10 6.82
N GLU A 1059 36.29 0.58 7.88
CA GLU A 1059 35.74 0.43 9.22
C GLU A 1059 35.49 1.79 9.88
N VAL A 1060 34.32 1.95 10.52
CA VAL A 1060 34.02 3.10 11.39
C VAL A 1060 34.40 2.73 12.83
N LYS A 1061 35.30 3.50 13.44
CA LYS A 1061 35.83 3.26 14.79
C LYS A 1061 35.02 3.96 15.88
N LYS A 1062 34.60 5.19 15.62
CA LYS A 1062 33.89 6.03 16.59
C LYS A 1062 32.88 6.92 15.87
N CYS A 1063 31.80 7.28 16.54
CA CYS A 1063 30.86 8.28 16.03
C CYS A 1063 30.36 9.20 17.14
N GLY A 1064 29.97 10.41 16.76
CA GLY A 1064 29.44 11.42 17.68
C GLY A 1064 28.22 12.13 17.12
N ILE A 1065 27.37 12.63 18.02
CA ILE A 1065 26.18 13.45 17.69
C ILE A 1065 26.12 14.67 18.63
N GLY A 1066 25.71 15.80 18.07
CA GLY A 1066 25.58 17.08 18.77
C GLY A 1066 24.35 17.84 18.31
N VAL A 1067 23.82 18.66 19.22
CA VAL A 1067 22.69 19.55 18.97
C VAL A 1067 23.20 20.95 18.70
N VAL A 1068 22.67 21.60 17.67
CA VAL A 1068 22.99 22.99 17.35
C VAL A 1068 21.71 23.81 17.40
N TYR A 1069 21.58 24.70 18.38
CA TYR A 1069 20.44 25.61 18.46
C TYR A 1069 20.64 26.79 17.51
N LYS A 1070 19.53 27.39 17.08
CA LYS A 1070 19.56 28.57 16.21
C LYS A 1070 20.35 29.73 16.83
N GLN A 1071 20.25 29.90 18.15
CA GLN A 1071 21.00 30.92 18.90
C GLN A 1071 22.51 30.66 18.89
N ASP A 1072 22.95 29.41 19.00
CA ASP A 1072 24.38 29.05 18.93
C ASP A 1072 25.01 29.51 17.61
N ILE A 1073 24.26 29.40 16.50
CA ILE A 1073 24.71 29.83 15.16
C ILE A 1073 24.71 31.36 15.03
N GLU A 1074 23.74 32.04 15.65
CA GLU A 1074 23.65 33.50 15.68
C GLU A 1074 24.79 34.12 16.53
N ASP A 1075 25.14 33.52 17.67
CA ASP A 1075 26.26 33.96 18.53
C ASP A 1075 27.63 33.70 17.87
N ILE A 1076 27.79 32.56 17.17
CA ILE A 1076 28.97 32.27 16.33
C ILE A 1076 29.11 33.31 15.21
N SER A 1077 28.02 33.92 14.72
CA SER A 1077 28.07 34.92 13.63
C SER A 1077 28.43 36.34 14.07
N GLN A 1078 28.40 36.64 15.38
CA GLN A 1078 28.64 37.98 15.95
C GLN A 1078 30.03 38.15 16.59
N THR A 1079 30.78 37.07 16.81
CA THR A 1079 32.14 37.09 17.39
C THR A 1079 33.19 37.26 16.29
N ASN A 1080 33.77 38.47 16.19
CA ASN A 1080 34.85 38.79 15.24
C ASN A 1080 36.27 38.56 15.80
N GLU A 1081 36.42 38.15 17.06
CA GLU A 1081 37.72 37.81 17.65
C GLU A 1081 37.54 36.63 18.61
N LEU A 1082 38.25 35.53 18.36
CA LEU A 1082 38.55 34.51 19.36
C LEU A 1082 39.99 34.06 19.12
N GLU A 1083 40.87 34.56 20.00
CA GLU A 1083 42.23 34.08 20.16
C GLU A 1083 42.23 32.58 20.50
N PHE A 1084 43.11 31.85 19.82
CA PHE A 1084 43.27 30.40 19.89
C PHE A 1084 43.63 29.89 21.30
N PHE A 1085 43.14 28.68 21.62
CA PHE A 1085 43.85 27.82 22.57
C PHE A 1085 45.17 27.37 21.91
N THR A 1086 46.29 27.76 22.50
CA THR A 1086 47.64 27.50 22.02
C THR A 1086 48.07 26.04 22.15
N VAL A 1087 49.04 25.69 21.30
CA VAL A 1087 49.91 24.51 21.31
C VAL A 1087 50.54 24.30 22.68
N ASP A 1088 50.06 23.36 23.50
CA ASP A 1088 50.80 22.92 24.71
C ASP A 1088 50.33 21.58 25.35
N ASP A 1089 49.93 20.58 24.55
CA ASP A 1089 49.67 19.22 25.08
C ASP A 1089 50.24 18.08 24.21
N CYS A 1090 51.05 18.38 23.18
CA CYS A 1090 51.60 17.37 22.27
C CYS A 1090 53.08 17.01 22.48
N ASN A 1091 53.74 17.58 23.48
CA ASN A 1091 55.12 17.20 23.82
C ASN A 1091 55.14 16.42 25.13
N ASN A 1092 54.84 15.12 25.07
CA ASN A 1092 55.52 14.09 25.85
C ASN A 1092 55.14 12.69 25.34
N PHE A 1093 56.19 11.87 25.15
CA PHE A 1093 56.22 10.44 24.78
C PHE A 1093 56.24 10.06 23.30
N VAL A 1094 57.45 10.16 22.72
CA VAL A 1094 58.00 9.16 21.80
C VAL A 1094 59.10 8.38 22.56
N VAL A 1095 59.24 7.10 22.22
CA VAL A 1095 60.26 6.10 22.63
C VAL A 1095 59.80 5.12 23.72
N ALA A 1096 59.28 3.96 23.29
CA ALA A 1096 59.97 2.66 23.47
C ALA A 1096 59.25 1.58 22.66
N VAL A 1097 60.02 0.88 21.84
CA VAL A 1097 59.66 -0.30 21.03
C VAL A 1097 59.89 -1.56 21.88
N GLU A 1098 59.24 -2.65 21.49
CA GLU A 1098 59.57 -4.08 21.75
C GLU A 1098 58.70 -4.86 22.75
N GLY A 1099 57.96 -5.84 22.19
CA GLY A 1099 58.13 -7.26 22.58
C GLY A 1099 57.12 -7.89 23.56
N SER A 1100 56.85 -9.19 23.30
CA SER A 1100 56.18 -10.22 24.12
C SER A 1100 54.65 -10.15 24.22
N GLU A 1101 53.90 -11.06 23.59
CA GLU A 1101 53.57 -12.46 23.95
C GLU A 1101 52.37 -12.61 24.91
N ILE A 1102 51.34 -13.30 24.40
CA ILE A 1102 50.48 -14.33 25.01
C ILE A 1102 50.19 -14.22 26.52
N GLU A 1103 48.92 -14.08 26.92
CA GLU A 1103 48.18 -15.11 27.68
C GLU A 1103 46.75 -14.71 28.10
N SER A 1104 45.99 -15.76 28.34
CA SER A 1104 44.56 -15.94 28.54
C SER A 1104 44.04 -15.69 29.97
N SER A 1105 42.72 -15.90 30.13
CA SER A 1105 41.96 -16.31 31.35
C SER A 1105 41.22 -15.15 32.06
N HIS A 1106 39.88 -15.15 32.02
CA HIS A 1106 38.90 -15.75 32.95
C HIS A 1106 38.42 -14.72 34.00
N VAL A 1107 37.14 -14.30 33.90
CA VAL A 1107 35.99 -14.71 34.76
C VAL A 1107 36.01 -13.97 36.10
N ASP A 1108 35.01 -13.12 36.36
CA ASP A 1108 34.01 -13.46 37.38
C ASP A 1108 32.78 -12.54 37.40
N HIS A 1109 31.73 -13.16 37.91
CA HIS A 1109 30.32 -12.82 37.91
C HIS A 1109 29.88 -12.10 39.20
N ASP A 1110 28.64 -11.57 39.17
CA ASP A 1110 27.71 -11.37 40.31
C ASP A 1110 27.94 -10.13 41.21
N ARG A 1111 26.95 -9.41 41.77
CA ARG A 1111 25.46 -9.47 41.80
C ARG A 1111 24.91 -8.21 42.52
N ASP A 1112 23.60 -7.99 42.35
CA ASP A 1112 22.63 -7.35 43.27
C ASP A 1112 22.45 -5.81 43.35
N GLY A 1113 21.23 -5.35 43.04
CA GLY A 1113 20.61 -4.08 43.50
C GLY A 1113 19.83 -4.29 44.82
N PRO A 1114 18.69 -3.61 45.12
CA PRO A 1114 18.16 -2.30 44.71
C PRO A 1114 17.57 -1.47 45.89
N SER A 1115 17.19 -0.19 45.69
CA SER A 1115 16.20 0.59 46.48
C SER A 1115 15.93 1.93 45.78
N GLY A 1116 14.75 2.28 45.24
CA GLY A 1116 13.52 2.73 45.95
C GLY A 1116 13.75 4.12 46.59
N GLU A 1117 13.07 5.25 46.34
CA GLU A 1117 11.71 5.57 45.88
C GLU A 1117 11.61 7.08 45.47
N HIS A 1118 10.51 7.41 44.80
CA HIS A 1118 10.06 8.69 44.22
C HIS A 1118 10.00 9.93 45.14
N ARG A 1119 10.23 11.12 44.56
CA ARG A 1119 9.26 12.25 44.56
C ARG A 1119 9.62 13.38 43.58
N SER A 1120 8.58 14.15 43.27
CA SER A 1120 8.28 14.98 42.09
C SER A 1120 8.80 16.42 42.07
N ASN A 1121 9.06 16.90 40.84
CA ASN A 1121 8.90 18.24 40.25
C ASN A 1121 9.20 19.56 41.01
N GLU A 1122 9.90 20.42 40.25
CA GLU A 1122 9.90 21.90 40.24
C GLU A 1122 10.54 22.65 41.41
N THR A 1123 11.79 23.10 41.22
CA THR A 1123 12.12 24.54 41.18
C THR A 1123 13.58 24.82 40.76
N GLN A 1124 13.70 25.64 39.71
CA GLN A 1124 14.68 26.73 39.50
C GLN A 1124 16.18 26.43 39.30
N HIS A 1125 16.61 26.61 38.04
CA HIS A 1125 17.33 27.82 37.59
C HIS A 1125 18.35 28.50 38.53
N ARG A 1126 19.27 27.76 39.15
CA ARG A 1126 20.53 28.33 39.66
C ARG A 1126 21.68 27.39 39.39
N ASN A 1127 22.50 27.79 38.41
CA ASN A 1127 23.96 27.53 38.33
C ASN A 1127 24.55 27.95 36.97
N ILE A 1128 23.81 28.69 36.14
CA ILE A 1128 24.37 29.44 35.00
C ILE A 1128 24.65 30.91 35.39
N ILE A 1129 23.97 31.44 36.41
CA ILE A 1129 24.17 32.84 36.89
C ILE A 1129 25.38 32.98 37.83
N ASP A 1130 25.77 31.93 38.56
CA ASP A 1130 26.94 32.01 39.47
C ASP A 1130 28.30 31.88 38.74
N ARG A 1131 28.32 31.42 37.49
CA ARG A 1131 29.52 31.52 36.63
C ARG A 1131 29.59 32.82 35.83
N LEU A 1132 28.45 33.49 35.61
CA LEU A 1132 28.40 34.82 34.98
C LEU A 1132 28.81 35.94 35.96
N MET A 1133 28.75 35.71 37.27
CA MET A 1133 29.11 36.71 38.29
C MET A 1133 30.58 36.73 38.72
N LEU A 1134 31.43 35.81 38.25
CA LEU A 1134 32.89 35.88 38.51
C LEU A 1134 33.65 36.72 37.48
N CYS A 1135 33.08 36.95 36.30
CA CYS A 1135 33.72 37.72 35.21
C CYS A 1135 33.43 39.23 35.25
N LEU A 1136 32.49 39.68 36.09
CA LEU A 1136 32.24 41.12 36.33
C LEU A 1136 33.14 41.73 37.41
N GLY A 1137 33.98 40.92 38.08
CA GLY A 1137 34.94 41.39 39.09
C GLY A 1137 36.25 41.95 38.52
N ILE A 1138 36.53 41.78 37.23
CA ILE A 1138 37.76 42.29 36.57
C ILE A 1138 37.44 43.54 35.72
N TRP A 1139 36.18 44.00 35.74
CA TRP A 1139 35.72 45.21 35.06
C TRP A 1139 35.82 46.50 35.93
N ILE A 1140 36.54 46.43 37.06
CA ILE A 1140 36.95 47.59 37.84
C ILE A 1140 38.47 47.50 38.05
N GLU A 1141 39.27 47.88 37.04
CA GLU A 1141 40.55 48.58 37.30
C GLU A 1141 41.28 49.16 36.08
N ASN A 1142 40.92 48.87 34.83
CA ASN A 1142 41.65 49.46 33.68
C ASN A 1142 40.75 50.24 32.73
N PHE A 1143 40.09 51.26 33.29
CA PHE A 1143 39.69 52.47 32.57
C PHE A 1143 40.81 53.51 32.75
N CYS A 1144 41.95 53.34 32.07
CA CYS A 1144 42.97 54.39 31.94
C CYS A 1144 43.81 54.19 30.68
N THR A 1145 43.86 55.25 29.87
CA THR A 1145 44.83 55.58 28.82
C THR A 1145 44.69 54.95 27.42
N ARG A 1146 43.96 55.72 26.60
CA ARG A 1146 44.09 56.01 25.15
C ARG A 1146 43.54 55.03 24.13
#